data_AF-A0A6N0LXJ5-F1
#
_entry.id   AF-A0A6N0LXJ5-F1
#
_cell.length_a   1.000
_cell.length_b   1.000
_cell.length_c   1.000
_cell.angle_alpha   90.00
_cell.angle_beta   90.00
_cell.angle_gamma   90.00
#
_symmetry.space_group_name_H-M   'P 1'
#
loop_
_entity.id
_entity.type
_entity.pdbx_description
1 polymer ?
#
loop_
_entity_poly.entity_id
_entity_poly.type
_entity_poly.pdbx_seq_one_letter_code
_entity_poly.pdbx_strand_id
1 'polypeptide(L)'
;MSQMSLFEVPTEFKDRLEQLKEAGLDRTQAELLLQVELGFALMEYLELDDEPVTAPWAILSGMPLRHPRLQNLNETERRAIANTRQIVPFSARFAWLGALRSYLRIPLDWRNYHEFTPQNWDSYIINAAKNLRHQVHQDLYELCLNTNLNFRHRQVKRVEARTTYQFEAKTGEETVIVPVRFTQQQVRNAQIQPLPWFATTRSRTSFSLRISDLELDAAWIDQREEALARQYGWDQTARGHWVDRFRKINFHKVQENGTLFPQEEQILELDGFTNIAGMVASGKTTVSQLFSVNILRHHCDRRITLVVSDVQSAIKLANQINWWFCNDPENDDPIAVPILGRSKRDTHLQSFSASKDYQEHRQRGQPHWGERWLGTACPLQGQLKERDFIQLLDGKALKAGIEPCHTLKKMPKSDRQQRRKNLGSSYLCPFFDKCPSQQVYRDMPNARVWITTPGAMAMAGLPRHLELRPIKIGELVNEQSDFVVFDEVETIIQWFDDTYAEEVVLTDGGNNGVFDDIGVKTERFSITNRVMPPTTQRWTGAERDAQKAITATLTLLDKQVGHQFLRKWVKRGYFTPNSLLFKFARRLAGLEEFEDPDTSEAVSQANTQLVQPIVHYFDALLNEDDPLRMQPSSNPNRDPVFRLARLMQEINSTGESASDENIYRACRAWIIEFFPDTEQCLARLRTELENRNQNSQQSTQQRRSPNGDEPDVDTFETLAYRLQFGLTIALLDRHTRIVFYEWHNRPQSINDESSHGRMPAAMLNILPLPPTGRQFGTYYSRGNDDNKSSRNGSNNALTLFAYTNIGRCYILNFHRLLTDFNGQRGPNVLALSGTSYLPDSTSFHVGNPQGVLMPEQGARDAIAQSHFKFLPQFNQKNKPLRISGSPEQQKMGLFQEIARSLVGTNGTGDLGQELRELEHLGENDLNNHWKDRDRLLLLVNSYDQARWAANEIRNCWSSKQDFVYHLVPDNIETYTEDNFDELAKFVKLPDKGALNRADIETFGQTKGKILVAPMNAIGRGFNILNANGKAAFGAIYFLTRPYPHPHDTQAIAQEMNRRALDWADKADFLAWQQGDGIVQRAEKVRQLAARYWRSVEQRSYYKTLRDNQELLAFPRFDLAATTAGLVIQAVGRLLRGGVPFRGYFVDAAWAPKSAARKADPELSELDTEETSLLVAMLLRICDYGSEENTVGNALYKPLADALEKIEGLDW
;
A
#
# COMPACT_ATOMS: atom_id res chain seq x y z
N MET A 1 -14.98 12.29 22.67
CA MET A 1 -14.30 13.01 21.57
C MET A 1 -12.97 12.37 21.17
N SER A 2 -12.98 11.85 19.95
CA SER A 2 -12.01 10.91 19.34
C SER A 2 -10.56 11.43 19.30
N GLN A 3 -9.59 10.54 19.51
CA GLN A 3 -8.16 10.77 19.19
C GLN A 3 -7.86 10.71 17.69
N MET A 4 -8.86 10.41 16.85
CA MET A 4 -8.70 10.13 15.42
C MET A 4 -9.08 11.31 14.51
N SER A 5 -9.60 12.44 15.02
CA SER A 5 -9.86 13.64 14.22
C SER A 5 -8.68 14.62 14.27
N LEU A 6 -8.44 15.32 13.15
CA LEU A 6 -7.50 16.46 13.12
C LEU A 6 -8.08 17.71 13.76
N PHE A 7 -9.41 17.84 13.74
CA PHE A 7 -10.13 19.03 14.14
C PHE A 7 -10.86 18.85 15.47
N GLU A 8 -11.01 19.95 16.21
CA GLU A 8 -11.84 20.00 17.40
C GLU A 8 -13.30 20.26 17.04
N VAL A 9 -14.18 19.64 17.81
CA VAL A 9 -15.61 19.93 17.78
C VAL A 9 -15.84 21.36 18.32
N PRO A 10 -16.80 22.13 17.77
CA PRO A 10 -17.10 23.48 18.23
C PRO A 10 -17.34 23.57 19.74
N THR A 11 -17.01 24.72 20.33
CA THR A 11 -17.14 24.99 21.76
C THR A 11 -18.59 24.82 22.23
N GLU A 12 -19.53 25.29 21.42
CA GLU A 12 -20.97 25.24 21.63
C GLU A 12 -21.47 23.79 21.70
N PHE A 13 -20.89 22.89 20.91
CA PHE A 13 -21.20 21.46 20.97
C PHE A 13 -20.69 20.84 22.27
N LYS A 14 -19.48 21.21 22.72
CA LYS A 14 -18.91 20.74 24.00
C LYS A 14 -19.72 21.28 25.20
N ASP A 15 -20.13 22.54 25.15
CA ASP A 15 -20.93 23.17 26.18
C ASP A 15 -22.32 22.54 26.25
N ARG A 16 -22.95 22.28 25.10
CA ARG A 16 -24.23 21.57 25.06
C ARG A 16 -24.11 20.14 25.59
N LEU A 17 -23.01 19.46 25.30
CA LEU A 17 -22.73 18.12 25.84
C LEU A 17 -22.68 18.13 27.38
N GLU A 18 -22.00 19.10 27.99
CA GLU A 18 -21.94 19.20 29.45
C GLU A 18 -23.29 19.65 30.05
N GLN A 19 -24.06 20.51 29.38
CA GLN A 19 -25.42 20.87 29.80
C GLN A 19 -26.37 19.65 29.82
N LEU A 20 -26.36 18.83 28.77
CA LEU A 20 -27.18 17.61 28.71
C LEU A 20 -26.80 16.62 29.81
N LYS A 21 -25.51 16.58 30.15
CA LYS A 21 -24.99 15.77 31.26
C LYS A 21 -25.45 16.28 32.62
N GLU A 22 -25.40 17.60 32.84
CA GLU A 22 -25.94 18.22 34.06
C GLU A 22 -27.46 18.01 34.18
N ALA A 23 -28.17 17.95 33.05
CA ALA A 23 -29.60 17.66 33.00
C ALA A 23 -29.96 16.17 33.20
N GLY A 24 -28.96 15.31 33.43
CA GLY A 24 -29.16 13.91 33.84
C GLY A 24 -28.99 12.87 32.73
N LEU A 25 -28.60 13.26 31.52
CA LEU A 25 -28.28 12.32 30.45
C LEU A 25 -26.82 11.82 30.58
N ASP A 26 -26.55 10.53 30.38
CA ASP A 26 -25.16 10.05 30.41
C ASP A 26 -24.33 10.71 29.29
N ARG A 27 -23.04 10.99 29.56
CA ARG A 27 -22.16 11.67 28.60
C ARG A 27 -22.12 10.96 27.24
N THR A 28 -22.08 9.63 27.24
CA THR A 28 -22.03 8.87 25.98
C THR A 28 -23.35 8.90 25.22
N GLN A 29 -24.48 8.94 25.94
CA GLN A 29 -25.80 9.12 25.35
C GLN A 29 -25.99 10.52 24.79
N ALA A 30 -25.52 11.55 25.50
CA ALA A 30 -25.55 12.94 25.03
C ALA A 30 -24.69 13.15 23.78
N GLU A 31 -23.48 12.58 23.73
CA GLU A 31 -22.60 12.67 22.55
C GLU A 31 -23.25 11.96 21.35
N LEU A 32 -23.80 10.76 21.57
CA LEU A 32 -24.51 10.00 20.54
C LEU A 32 -25.76 10.72 20.02
N LEU A 33 -26.57 11.31 20.91
CA LEU A 33 -27.77 12.08 20.57
C LEU A 33 -27.42 13.18 19.56
N LEU A 34 -26.46 14.04 19.91
CA LEU A 34 -26.05 15.16 19.08
C LEU A 34 -25.39 14.70 17.77
N GLN A 35 -24.62 13.61 17.78
CA GLN A 35 -23.97 13.08 16.58
C GLN A 35 -24.95 12.49 15.56
N VAL A 36 -25.95 11.72 16.01
CA VAL A 36 -26.96 11.13 15.11
C VAL A 36 -27.84 12.22 14.52
N GLU A 37 -28.34 13.14 15.33
CA GLU A 37 -29.18 14.23 14.85
C GLU A 37 -28.43 15.21 13.94
N LEU A 38 -27.14 15.46 14.17
CA LEU A 38 -26.30 16.22 13.23
C LEU A 38 -26.21 15.54 11.85
N GLY A 39 -26.20 14.20 11.81
CA GLY A 39 -26.25 13.44 10.57
C GLY A 39 -27.56 13.63 9.81
N PHE A 40 -28.69 13.73 10.53
CA PHE A 40 -29.99 14.06 9.90
C PHE A 40 -30.06 15.52 9.46
N ALA A 41 -29.58 16.45 10.28
CA ALA A 41 -29.49 17.87 9.93
C ALA A 41 -28.62 18.10 8.68
N LEU A 42 -27.54 17.35 8.51
CA LEU A 42 -26.75 17.37 7.27
C LEU A 42 -27.60 16.97 6.05
N MET A 43 -28.38 15.89 6.16
CA MET A 43 -29.22 15.44 5.05
C MET A 43 -30.29 16.49 4.70
N GLU A 44 -30.90 17.12 5.71
CA GLU A 44 -31.82 18.24 5.50
C GLU A 44 -31.15 19.44 4.84
N TYR A 45 -29.93 19.80 5.27
CA TYR A 45 -29.15 20.90 4.71
C TYR A 45 -28.79 20.67 3.23
N LEU A 46 -28.61 19.41 2.82
CA LEU A 46 -28.30 19.00 1.45
C LEU A 46 -29.56 18.73 0.60
N GLU A 47 -30.77 18.98 1.11
CA GLU A 47 -32.04 18.65 0.45
C GLU A 47 -32.17 17.14 0.13
N LEU A 48 -31.76 16.29 1.08
CA LEU A 48 -31.77 14.83 1.03
C LEU A 48 -32.62 14.22 2.18
N ASP A 49 -33.57 14.96 2.72
CA ASP A 49 -34.43 14.53 3.83
C ASP A 49 -35.62 13.65 3.39
N ASP A 50 -35.81 13.48 2.08
CA ASP A 50 -36.67 12.48 1.44
C ASP A 50 -36.03 11.08 1.43
N GLU A 51 -34.76 10.95 1.83
CA GLU A 51 -34.08 9.67 2.01
C GLU A 51 -34.47 8.98 3.33
N PRO A 52 -34.31 7.63 3.42
CA PRO A 52 -34.49 6.89 4.66
C PRO A 52 -33.56 7.35 5.79
N VAL A 53 -33.95 7.15 7.05
CA VAL A 53 -33.09 7.43 8.22
C VAL A 53 -31.78 6.63 8.22
N THR A 54 -31.67 5.59 7.39
CA THR A 54 -30.43 4.84 7.20
C THR A 54 -29.47 5.48 6.19
N ALA A 55 -29.87 6.48 5.42
CA ALA A 55 -29.07 7.08 4.34
C ALA A 55 -27.79 7.85 4.73
N PRO A 56 -27.66 8.49 5.92
CA PRO A 56 -26.50 9.36 6.22
C PRO A 56 -25.12 8.72 6.04
N TRP A 57 -24.98 7.40 6.24
CA TRP A 57 -23.70 6.73 6.03
C TRP A 57 -23.20 6.87 4.57
N ALA A 58 -24.10 6.96 3.58
CA ALA A 58 -23.72 7.05 2.18
C ALA A 58 -22.90 8.31 1.91
N ILE A 59 -23.32 9.45 2.47
CA ILE A 59 -22.60 10.73 2.40
C ILE A 59 -21.35 10.70 3.29
N LEU A 60 -21.50 10.25 4.55
CA LEU A 60 -20.40 10.21 5.51
C LEU A 60 -19.29 9.24 5.12
N SER A 61 -19.55 8.26 4.25
CA SER A 61 -18.53 7.36 3.71
C SER A 61 -17.55 8.08 2.78
N GLY A 62 -18.03 9.13 2.06
CA GLY A 62 -17.27 9.85 1.04
C GLY A 62 -16.86 8.98 -0.15
N MET A 63 -17.36 7.74 -0.20
CA MET A 63 -17.18 6.84 -1.32
C MET A 63 -17.56 7.54 -2.63
N PRO A 64 -16.80 7.34 -3.72
CA PRO A 64 -17.14 7.91 -5.02
C PRO A 64 -18.56 7.49 -5.43
N LEU A 65 -19.50 8.45 -5.44
CA LEU A 65 -20.91 8.24 -5.72
C LEU A 65 -21.37 9.21 -6.79
N ARG A 66 -22.07 8.70 -7.82
CA ARG A 66 -22.66 9.52 -8.87
C ARG A 66 -24.15 9.72 -8.62
N HIS A 67 -24.52 10.94 -8.28
CA HIS A 67 -25.92 11.36 -8.12
C HIS A 67 -26.09 12.82 -8.53
N PRO A 68 -27.17 13.21 -9.24
CA PRO A 68 -27.38 14.60 -9.66
C PRO A 68 -27.31 15.62 -8.51
N ARG A 69 -27.89 15.29 -7.33
CA ARG A 69 -27.84 16.14 -6.14
C ARG A 69 -26.43 16.27 -5.50
N LEU A 70 -25.45 15.45 -5.91
CA LEU A 70 -24.08 15.48 -5.38
C LEU A 70 -23.04 16.07 -6.36
N GLN A 71 -23.38 16.22 -7.65
CA GLN A 71 -22.41 16.64 -8.67
C GLN A 71 -22.05 18.14 -8.59
N ASN A 72 -22.96 18.96 -8.07
CA ASN A 72 -22.82 20.42 -8.08
C ASN A 72 -22.77 21.02 -6.67
N LEU A 73 -22.22 20.29 -5.70
CA LEU A 73 -22.11 20.79 -4.33
C LEU A 73 -21.26 22.06 -4.29
N ASN A 74 -21.80 23.11 -3.67
CA ASN A 74 -21.09 24.37 -3.43
C ASN A 74 -20.08 24.24 -2.28
N GLU A 75 -19.27 25.27 -2.04
CA GLU A 75 -18.23 25.24 -1.02
C GLU A 75 -18.79 25.03 0.39
N THR A 76 -19.93 25.64 0.71
CA THR A 76 -20.58 25.51 2.03
C THR A 76 -21.14 24.11 2.27
N GLU A 77 -21.71 23.47 1.26
CA GLU A 77 -22.21 22.09 1.33
C GLU A 77 -21.07 21.07 1.48
N ARG A 78 -19.96 21.25 0.75
CA ARG A 78 -18.77 20.40 0.92
C ARG A 78 -18.17 20.55 2.32
N ARG A 79 -18.13 21.78 2.84
CA ARG A 79 -17.72 22.05 4.23
C ARG A 79 -18.65 21.39 5.24
N ALA A 80 -19.96 21.45 5.03
CA ALA A 80 -20.93 20.78 5.91
C ALA A 80 -20.69 19.26 5.98
N ILE A 81 -20.41 18.62 4.84
CA ILE A 81 -20.03 17.19 4.80
C ILE A 81 -18.71 16.95 5.53
N ALA A 82 -17.69 17.77 5.26
CA ALA A 82 -16.36 17.67 5.88
C ALA A 82 -16.44 17.81 7.41
N ASN A 83 -17.16 18.82 7.92
CA ASN A 83 -17.38 19.04 9.34
C ASN A 83 -18.09 17.87 9.99
N THR A 84 -19.17 17.39 9.37
CA THR A 84 -19.94 16.26 9.91
C THR A 84 -19.08 15.00 9.99
N ARG A 85 -18.21 14.73 9.00
CA ARG A 85 -17.26 13.60 9.05
C ARG A 85 -16.22 13.69 10.17
N GLN A 86 -15.90 14.90 10.65
CA GLN A 86 -14.99 15.07 11.80
C GLN A 86 -15.70 14.88 13.14
N ILE A 87 -17.00 15.19 13.22
CA ILE A 87 -17.80 15.14 14.45
C ILE A 87 -18.49 13.77 14.62
N VAL A 88 -18.98 13.19 13.53
CA VAL A 88 -19.78 11.96 13.47
C VAL A 88 -18.90 10.80 12.99
N PRO A 89 -18.53 9.84 13.87
CA PRO A 89 -17.58 8.78 13.53
C PRO A 89 -18.20 7.60 12.76
N PHE A 90 -19.48 7.67 12.39
CA PHE A 90 -20.28 6.55 11.90
C PHE A 90 -20.32 6.48 10.35
N SER A 91 -19.16 6.58 9.69
CA SER A 91 -19.07 6.66 8.21
C SER A 91 -19.38 5.34 7.47
N ALA A 92 -19.36 4.20 8.17
CA ALA A 92 -19.75 2.91 7.63
C ALA A 92 -21.20 2.56 8.02
N ARG A 93 -21.96 1.90 7.12
CA ARG A 93 -23.35 1.48 7.37
C ARG A 93 -23.50 0.72 8.70
N PHE A 94 -22.64 -0.27 8.94
CA PHE A 94 -22.62 -1.03 10.19
C PHE A 94 -22.52 -0.15 11.45
N ALA A 95 -21.66 0.87 11.41
CA ALA A 95 -21.47 1.79 12.52
C ALA A 95 -22.67 2.74 12.68
N TRP A 96 -23.21 3.27 11.57
CA TRP A 96 -24.40 4.14 11.56
C TRP A 96 -25.62 3.44 12.16
N LEU A 97 -25.90 2.20 11.74
CA LEU A 97 -27.04 1.44 12.26
C LEU A 97 -26.85 1.05 13.73
N GLY A 98 -25.61 0.75 14.14
CA GLY A 98 -25.26 0.58 15.56
C GLY A 98 -25.55 1.84 16.38
N ALA A 99 -25.25 3.01 15.83
CA ALA A 99 -25.55 4.30 16.43
C ALA A 99 -27.06 4.56 16.51
N LEU A 100 -27.82 4.34 15.42
CA LEU A 100 -29.28 4.48 15.40
C LEU A 100 -29.98 3.60 16.44
N ARG A 101 -29.57 2.33 16.58
CA ARG A 101 -30.12 1.42 17.60
C ARG A 101 -29.87 1.94 19.01
N SER A 102 -28.71 2.54 19.24
CA SER A 102 -28.34 3.12 20.53
C SER A 102 -29.08 4.43 20.79
N TYR A 103 -29.32 5.23 19.74
CA TYR A 103 -30.11 6.45 19.77
C TYR A 103 -31.58 6.19 20.13
N LEU A 104 -32.19 5.11 19.60
CA LEU A 104 -33.56 4.72 19.94
C LEU A 104 -33.75 4.33 21.42
N ARG A 105 -32.68 4.02 22.15
CA ARG A 105 -32.72 3.74 23.60
C ARG A 105 -32.74 5.01 24.45
N ILE A 106 -32.46 6.17 23.87
CA ILE A 106 -32.52 7.45 24.55
C ILE A 106 -34.01 7.81 24.75
N PRO A 107 -34.43 8.30 25.94
CA PRO A 107 -35.82 8.65 26.18
C PRO A 107 -36.35 9.65 25.15
N LEU A 108 -37.63 9.51 24.79
CA LEU A 108 -38.26 10.29 23.72
C LEU A 108 -38.20 11.80 23.98
N ASP A 109 -38.21 12.21 25.25
CA ASP A 109 -38.20 13.62 25.64
C ASP A 109 -36.91 14.36 25.27
N TRP A 110 -35.84 13.65 24.93
CA TRP A 110 -34.56 14.25 24.53
C TRP A 110 -34.36 14.33 23.01
N ARG A 111 -35.22 13.68 22.22
CA ARG A 111 -35.01 13.43 20.79
C ARG A 111 -35.84 14.36 19.91
N ASN A 112 -35.22 14.87 18.84
CA ASN A 112 -35.90 15.57 17.75
C ASN A 112 -36.40 14.64 16.64
N TYR A 113 -35.87 13.41 16.56
CA TYR A 113 -36.27 12.44 15.53
C TYR A 113 -36.83 11.17 16.18
N HIS A 114 -38.02 10.74 15.78
CA HIS A 114 -38.68 9.54 16.34
C HIS A 114 -39.61 8.85 15.34
N GLU A 115 -40.47 7.95 15.85
CA GLU A 115 -41.46 7.15 15.09
C GLU A 115 -40.91 6.06 14.16
N PHE A 116 -39.58 6.00 13.96
CA PHE A 116 -38.93 4.87 13.31
C PHE A 116 -38.47 3.80 14.31
N THR A 117 -38.43 2.56 13.84
CA THR A 117 -37.97 1.39 14.57
C THR A 117 -37.03 0.57 13.68
N PRO A 118 -36.26 -0.39 14.24
CA PRO A 118 -35.45 -1.28 13.42
C PRO A 118 -36.23 -2.09 12.37
N GLN A 119 -37.55 -2.14 12.45
CA GLN A 119 -38.41 -2.86 11.51
C GLN A 119 -38.79 -2.04 10.27
N ASN A 120 -38.74 -0.70 10.33
CA ASN A 120 -39.19 0.17 9.24
C ASN A 120 -38.15 1.25 8.85
N TRP A 121 -36.99 1.31 9.49
CA TRP A 121 -36.02 2.39 9.28
C TRP A 121 -35.44 2.51 7.86
N ASP A 122 -35.51 1.46 7.03
CA ASP A 122 -35.05 1.51 5.63
C ASP A 122 -36.11 2.09 4.69
N SER A 123 -37.36 2.22 5.14
CA SER A 123 -38.46 2.87 4.41
C SER A 123 -38.94 4.18 5.05
N TYR A 124 -38.60 4.42 6.31
CA TYR A 124 -39.01 5.62 7.04
C TYR A 124 -38.06 6.79 6.74
N ILE A 125 -38.59 7.85 6.13
CA ILE A 125 -37.80 9.01 5.65
C ILE A 125 -37.45 9.98 6.78
N ILE A 126 -36.33 10.69 6.62
CA ILE A 126 -35.79 11.61 7.65
C ILE A 126 -36.77 12.74 7.96
N ASN A 127 -37.37 13.36 6.95
CA ASN A 127 -38.32 14.46 7.13
C ASN A 127 -39.54 14.02 7.95
N ALA A 128 -40.09 12.83 7.69
CA ALA A 128 -41.21 12.28 8.45
C ALA A 128 -40.84 11.98 9.91
N ALA A 129 -39.58 11.63 10.19
CA ALA A 129 -39.11 11.39 11.55
C ALA A 129 -38.94 12.67 12.37
N LYS A 130 -38.84 13.82 11.69
CA LYS A 130 -38.54 15.11 12.31
C LYS A 130 -39.73 15.63 13.12
N ASN A 131 -39.48 15.85 14.41
CA ASN A 131 -40.40 16.53 15.31
C ASN A 131 -39.59 17.42 16.25
N LEU A 132 -39.58 18.71 15.93
CA LEU A 132 -38.75 19.72 16.56
C LEU A 132 -39.18 20.00 18.02
N ARG A 133 -38.68 19.19 18.95
CA ARG A 133 -38.88 19.35 20.40
C ARG A 133 -37.84 20.27 21.04
N HIS A 134 -36.62 20.28 20.50
CA HIS A 134 -35.46 21.02 21.02
C HIS A 134 -34.87 21.91 19.93
N GLN A 135 -35.38 23.13 19.79
CA GLN A 135 -34.87 24.12 18.83
C GLN A 135 -33.36 24.40 19.03
N VAL A 136 -32.92 24.44 20.29
CA VAL A 136 -31.51 24.65 20.67
C VAL A 136 -30.57 23.63 20.01
N HIS A 137 -31.03 22.41 19.79
CA HIS A 137 -30.22 21.39 19.12
C HIS A 137 -30.08 21.69 17.61
N GLN A 138 -31.16 22.13 16.96
CA GLN A 138 -31.11 22.49 15.54
C GLN A 138 -30.21 23.68 15.28
N ASP A 139 -30.33 24.73 16.10
CA ASP A 139 -29.49 25.92 15.99
C ASP A 139 -27.99 25.54 16.16
N LEU A 140 -27.70 24.59 17.05
CA LEU A 140 -26.36 24.02 17.22
C LEU A 140 -25.90 23.23 15.99
N TYR A 141 -26.78 22.44 15.36
CA TYR A 141 -26.42 21.65 14.18
C TYR A 141 -26.11 22.55 12.99
N GLU A 142 -26.95 23.56 12.72
CA GLU A 142 -26.71 24.55 11.65
C GLU A 142 -25.38 25.29 11.85
N LEU A 143 -25.06 25.66 13.10
CA LEU A 143 -23.75 26.21 13.45
C LEU A 143 -22.62 25.22 13.13
N CYS A 144 -22.75 23.97 13.54
CA CYS A 144 -21.73 22.94 13.33
C CYS A 144 -21.49 22.64 11.84
N LEU A 145 -22.53 22.69 11.00
CA LEU A 145 -22.41 22.49 9.55
C LEU A 145 -21.64 23.63 8.87
N ASN A 146 -21.80 24.87 9.34
CA ASN A 146 -21.25 26.06 8.67
C ASN A 146 -19.92 26.57 9.25
N THR A 147 -19.54 26.15 10.47
CA THR A 147 -18.35 26.67 11.17
C THR A 147 -17.03 26.19 10.55
N ASN A 148 -16.00 27.03 10.56
CA ASN A 148 -14.63 26.59 10.29
C ASN A 148 -14.05 25.89 11.53
N LEU A 149 -13.82 24.57 11.43
CA LEU A 149 -13.29 23.81 12.56
C LEU A 149 -11.82 24.14 12.81
N ASN A 150 -11.47 24.35 14.08
CA ASN A 150 -10.08 24.55 14.48
C ASN A 150 -9.35 23.22 14.58
N PHE A 151 -8.05 23.21 14.28
CA PHE A 151 -7.21 22.04 14.56
C PHE A 151 -7.21 21.72 16.06
N ARG A 152 -7.07 20.44 16.38
CA ARG A 152 -6.86 19.97 17.74
C ARG A 152 -5.46 20.29 18.23
N HIS A 153 -5.32 20.72 19.48
CA HIS A 153 -4.01 20.95 20.09
C HIS A 153 -3.70 19.92 21.17
N ARG A 154 -2.49 19.33 21.10
CA ARG A 154 -1.97 18.44 22.15
C ARG A 154 -1.55 19.28 23.36
N GLN A 155 -1.88 18.79 24.55
CA GLN A 155 -1.35 19.36 25.79
C GLN A 155 0.07 18.87 26.03
N VAL A 156 0.96 19.79 26.40
CA VAL A 156 2.36 19.50 26.73
C VAL A 156 2.71 20.09 28.09
N LYS A 157 3.57 19.39 28.84
CA LYS A 157 4.12 19.89 30.10
C LYS A 157 5.60 20.23 29.92
N ARG A 158 6.04 21.31 30.56
CA ARG A 158 7.44 21.76 30.53
C ARG A 158 8.14 21.36 31.82
N VAL A 159 9.44 21.07 31.73
CA VAL A 159 10.26 20.71 32.89
C VAL A 159 10.38 21.87 33.88
N GLU A 160 10.48 21.53 35.16
CA GLU A 160 10.67 22.46 36.26
C GLU A 160 12.13 22.42 36.72
N ALA A 161 12.67 23.58 37.12
CA ALA A 161 14.01 23.67 37.66
C ALA A 161 14.12 22.88 38.97
N ARG A 162 15.29 22.28 39.23
CA ARG A 162 15.61 21.55 40.47
C ARG A 162 14.76 20.29 40.72
N THR A 163 13.83 19.90 39.85
CA THR A 163 13.13 18.62 39.89
C THR A 163 13.93 17.56 39.11
N THR A 164 14.01 16.34 39.64
CA THR A 164 14.66 15.21 38.94
C THR A 164 13.65 14.54 38.01
N TYR A 165 14.05 14.41 36.75
CA TYR A 165 13.34 13.69 35.70
C TYR A 165 14.10 12.42 35.33
N GLN A 166 13.46 11.52 34.62
CA GLN A 166 14.05 10.30 34.10
C GLN A 166 13.58 10.03 32.67
N PHE A 167 14.40 9.31 31.91
CA PHE A 167 14.02 8.73 30.63
C PHE A 167 14.55 7.31 30.50
N GLU A 168 13.94 6.53 29.62
CA GLU A 168 14.36 5.17 29.29
C GLU A 168 15.31 5.23 28.09
N ALA A 169 16.47 4.60 28.21
CA ALA A 169 17.48 4.46 27.16
C ALA A 169 17.75 2.97 26.91
N LYS A 170 17.74 2.54 25.66
CA LYS A 170 18.10 1.16 25.30
C LYS A 170 19.61 1.05 25.09
N THR A 171 20.27 0.14 25.81
CA THR A 171 21.71 -0.15 25.70
C THR A 171 21.92 -1.58 25.20
N GLY A 172 21.39 -1.91 24.02
CA GLY A 172 21.28 -3.29 23.55
C GLY A 172 19.95 -3.92 23.99
N GLU A 173 20.00 -5.08 24.64
CA GLU A 173 18.80 -5.82 25.11
C GLU A 173 18.17 -5.23 26.39
N GLU A 174 18.94 -4.48 27.18
CA GLU A 174 18.45 -3.88 28.42
C GLU A 174 17.97 -2.44 28.22
N THR A 175 16.84 -2.10 28.85
CA THR A 175 16.36 -0.72 28.96
C THR A 175 16.77 -0.15 30.31
N VAL A 176 17.64 0.86 30.29
CA VAL A 176 18.14 1.53 31.49
C VAL A 176 17.39 2.84 31.73
N ILE A 177 17.12 3.14 32.99
CA ILE A 177 16.48 4.40 33.40
C ILE A 177 17.58 5.41 33.74
N VAL A 178 17.63 6.51 33.00
CA VAL A 178 18.64 7.56 33.15
C VAL A 178 18.04 8.78 33.87
N PRO A 179 18.54 9.15 35.06
CA PRO A 179 18.08 10.35 35.77
C PRO A 179 18.74 11.62 35.22
N VAL A 180 17.96 12.70 35.10
CA VAL A 180 18.43 14.02 34.64
C VAL A 180 17.82 15.15 35.47
N ARG A 181 18.56 16.26 35.62
CA ARG A 181 18.12 17.42 36.40
C ARG A 181 18.53 18.72 35.70
N PHE A 182 17.61 19.69 35.68
CA PHE A 182 17.80 20.95 34.96
C PHE A 182 18.04 22.13 35.91
N THR A 183 18.95 23.03 35.52
CA THR A 183 19.21 24.28 36.23
C THR A 183 18.12 25.32 35.93
N GLN A 184 17.99 26.34 36.78
CA GLN A 184 17.01 27.41 36.58
C GLN A 184 17.27 28.21 35.29
N GLN A 185 18.55 28.39 34.93
CA GLN A 185 18.95 29.06 33.69
C GLN A 185 18.56 28.26 32.46
N GLN A 186 18.76 26.93 32.48
CA GLN A 186 18.38 26.04 31.36
C GLN A 186 16.88 26.07 31.09
N VAL A 187 16.06 26.05 32.15
CA VAL A 187 14.60 26.13 32.02
C VAL A 187 14.15 27.52 31.54
N ARG A 188 14.77 28.60 32.02
CA ARG A 188 14.45 29.97 31.57
C ARG A 188 14.82 30.20 30.10
N ASN A 189 15.98 29.74 29.66
CA ASN A 189 16.41 29.89 28.27
C ASN A 189 15.41 29.24 27.30
N ALA A 190 14.92 28.04 27.65
CA ALA A 190 13.90 27.33 26.89
C ALA A 190 12.53 28.04 26.82
N GLN A 191 12.27 29.01 27.71
CA GLN A 191 11.03 29.80 27.70
C GLN A 191 11.13 31.06 26.85
N ILE A 192 12.34 31.60 26.65
CA ILE A 192 12.56 32.91 26.04
C ILE A 192 12.75 32.82 24.51
N GLN A 193 13.23 31.69 23.99
CA GLN A 193 13.51 31.52 22.56
C GLN A 193 12.49 30.56 21.90
N PRO A 194 11.30 31.04 21.46
CA PRO A 194 10.49 30.26 20.54
C PRO A 194 11.23 30.16 19.20
N LEU A 195 11.42 28.95 18.70
CA LEU A 195 11.88 28.77 17.32
C LEU A 195 10.85 29.37 16.37
N PRO A 196 11.26 30.13 15.34
CA PRO A 196 10.33 30.55 14.31
C PRO A 196 9.72 29.29 13.68
N TRP A 197 8.39 29.20 13.71
CA TRP A 197 7.63 28.11 13.12
C TRP A 197 6.57 28.73 12.21
N PHE A 198 6.02 27.94 11.29
CA PHE A 198 5.04 28.43 10.32
C PHE A 198 3.85 29.06 11.04
N ALA A 199 3.70 30.38 10.92
CA ALA A 199 2.65 31.14 11.60
C ALA A 199 1.45 31.43 10.69
N THR A 200 1.66 31.40 9.37
CA THR A 200 0.65 31.72 8.36
C THR A 200 0.59 30.64 7.30
N THR A 201 -0.62 30.44 6.83
CA THR A 201 -0.95 29.59 5.68
C THR A 201 -0.67 30.36 4.38
N ARG A 202 -0.31 29.66 3.30
CA ARG A 202 0.02 30.31 2.02
C ARG A 202 -1.23 30.42 1.14
N SER A 203 -1.47 31.61 0.58
CA SER A 203 -2.48 31.80 -0.47
C SER A 203 -1.91 31.35 -1.81
N ARG A 204 -2.70 30.62 -2.61
CA ARG A 204 -2.22 29.92 -3.80
C ARG A 204 -3.11 30.18 -5.00
N THR A 205 -2.50 30.55 -6.11
CA THR A 205 -3.14 30.74 -7.42
C THR A 205 -2.61 29.73 -8.42
N SER A 206 -3.25 29.65 -9.59
CA SER A 206 -2.67 28.94 -10.73
C SER A 206 -1.30 29.53 -11.09
N PHE A 207 -0.48 28.74 -11.77
CA PHE A 207 0.86 29.15 -12.20
C PHE A 207 1.15 28.65 -13.61
N SER A 208 1.62 29.56 -14.47
CA SER A 208 2.02 29.26 -15.84
C SER A 208 3.54 29.34 -15.96
N LEU A 209 4.17 28.32 -16.52
CA LEU A 209 5.61 28.29 -16.82
C LEU A 209 5.83 28.16 -18.31
N ARG A 210 6.65 29.03 -18.90
CA ARG A 210 7.12 28.84 -20.27
C ARG A 210 8.36 27.95 -20.27
N ILE A 211 8.31 26.83 -20.99
CA ILE A 211 9.41 25.84 -20.97
C ILE A 211 10.73 26.45 -21.47
N SER A 212 10.70 27.40 -22.42
CA SER A 212 11.90 28.09 -22.91
C SER A 212 12.67 28.85 -21.84
N ASP A 213 11.99 29.30 -20.77
CA ASP A 213 12.63 30.08 -19.70
C ASP A 213 13.62 29.23 -18.89
N LEU A 214 13.44 27.90 -18.91
CA LEU A 214 14.31 26.95 -18.22
C LEU A 214 15.70 26.83 -18.86
N GLU A 215 15.90 27.26 -20.11
CA GLU A 215 17.24 27.23 -20.75
C GLU A 215 18.23 28.15 -20.02
N LEU A 216 17.76 29.34 -19.61
CA LEU A 216 18.55 30.31 -18.85
C LEU A 216 18.88 29.80 -17.45
N ASP A 217 17.99 28.99 -16.86
CA ASP A 217 18.24 28.33 -15.58
C ASP A 217 19.25 27.20 -15.73
N ALA A 218 19.16 26.40 -16.80
CA ALA A 218 20.13 25.36 -17.12
C ALA A 218 21.55 25.93 -17.31
N ALA A 219 21.69 27.01 -18.08
CA ALA A 219 22.98 27.67 -18.31
C ALA A 219 23.60 28.21 -17.01
N TRP A 220 22.76 28.71 -16.09
CA TRP A 220 23.21 29.18 -14.78
C TRP A 220 23.74 28.04 -13.91
N ILE A 221 23.07 26.88 -13.90
CA ILE A 221 23.55 25.71 -13.14
C ILE A 221 24.88 25.21 -13.70
N ASP A 222 25.04 25.11 -15.03
CA ASP A 222 26.29 24.67 -15.64
C ASP A 222 27.47 25.59 -15.26
N GLN A 223 27.25 26.91 -15.25
CA GLN A 223 28.25 27.88 -14.80
C GLN A 223 28.61 27.66 -13.31
N ARG A 224 27.62 27.36 -12.48
CA ARG A 224 27.82 27.12 -11.05
C ARG A 224 28.59 25.82 -10.79
N GLU A 225 28.23 24.75 -11.46
CA GLU A 225 28.93 23.47 -11.36
C GLU A 225 30.37 23.56 -11.90
N GLU A 226 30.62 24.39 -12.92
CA GLU A 226 31.98 24.68 -13.38
C GLU A 226 32.82 25.39 -12.30
N ALA A 227 32.23 26.33 -11.55
CA ALA A 227 32.93 26.98 -10.44
C ALA A 227 33.27 25.99 -9.32
N LEU A 228 32.32 25.12 -8.95
CA LEU A 228 32.54 24.06 -7.95
C LEU A 228 33.59 23.04 -8.42
N ALA A 229 33.59 22.71 -9.71
CA ALA A 229 34.58 21.82 -10.31
C ALA A 229 36.01 22.38 -10.17
N ARG A 230 36.19 23.69 -10.40
CA ARG A 230 37.48 24.36 -10.20
C ARG A 230 37.91 24.39 -8.73
N GLN A 231 36.96 24.48 -7.81
CA GLN A 231 37.24 24.57 -6.36
C GLN A 231 37.58 23.22 -5.74
N TYR A 232 36.82 22.17 -6.05
CA TYR A 232 36.91 20.85 -5.39
C TYR A 232 37.42 19.73 -6.32
N GLY A 233 37.83 20.08 -7.55
CA GLY A 233 38.37 19.11 -8.51
C GLY A 233 37.33 18.11 -9.01
N TRP A 234 36.13 18.58 -9.39
CA TRP A 234 35.14 17.69 -9.99
C TRP A 234 35.63 17.18 -11.34
N ASP A 235 35.49 15.87 -11.59
CA ASP A 235 35.69 15.29 -12.91
C ASP A 235 34.63 15.83 -13.89
N GLN A 236 34.93 15.82 -15.19
CA GLN A 236 33.95 16.20 -16.22
C GLN A 236 32.68 15.35 -16.12
N THR A 237 32.80 14.08 -15.74
CA THR A 237 31.67 13.15 -15.54
C THR A 237 30.78 13.51 -14.34
N ALA A 238 31.27 14.32 -13.40
CA ALA A 238 30.52 14.75 -12.23
C ALA A 238 29.62 15.97 -12.50
N ARG A 239 29.79 16.64 -13.64
CA ARG A 239 28.95 17.77 -14.06
C ARG A 239 27.65 17.29 -14.71
N GLY A 240 26.59 18.05 -14.51
CA GLY A 240 25.25 17.75 -15.00
C GLY A 240 25.05 18.01 -16.49
N HIS A 241 25.75 18.99 -17.08
CA HIS A 241 25.56 19.42 -18.48
C HIS A 241 24.08 19.77 -18.76
N TRP A 242 23.54 20.67 -17.95
CA TRP A 242 22.13 21.01 -17.87
C TRP A 242 21.58 21.62 -19.15
N VAL A 243 22.36 22.43 -19.88
CA VAL A 243 21.94 22.98 -21.17
C VAL A 243 21.71 21.87 -22.20
N ASP A 244 22.62 20.90 -22.25
CA ASP A 244 22.50 19.75 -23.16
C ASP A 244 21.32 18.85 -22.77
N ARG A 245 21.06 18.69 -21.46
CA ARG A 245 19.86 17.99 -20.98
C ARG A 245 18.58 18.74 -21.33
N PHE A 246 18.57 20.07 -21.19
CA PHE A 246 17.41 20.90 -21.51
C PHE A 246 17.08 20.84 -23.00
N ARG A 247 18.07 20.93 -23.89
CA ARG A 247 17.87 20.86 -25.35
C ARG A 247 17.27 19.55 -25.84
N LYS A 248 17.35 18.49 -25.03
CA LYS A 248 16.73 17.18 -25.30
C LYS A 248 15.28 17.08 -24.81
N ILE A 249 14.79 18.05 -24.04
CA ILE A 249 13.42 18.09 -23.55
C ILE A 249 12.52 18.48 -24.73
N ASN A 250 11.63 17.56 -25.12
CA ASN A 250 10.59 17.84 -26.09
C ASN A 250 9.21 17.72 -25.41
N PHE A 251 8.66 18.85 -24.98
CA PHE A 251 7.38 18.91 -24.28
C PHE A 251 6.23 19.25 -25.24
N HIS A 252 5.14 18.49 -25.15
CA HIS A 252 3.90 18.75 -25.90
C HIS A 252 2.73 18.86 -24.94
N LYS A 253 1.90 19.90 -25.08
CA LYS A 253 0.65 20.05 -24.32
C LYS A 253 -0.43 19.15 -24.92
N VAL A 254 -1.27 18.59 -24.07
CA VAL A 254 -2.43 17.77 -24.45
C VAL A 254 -3.71 18.60 -24.35
N GLN A 255 -4.57 18.52 -25.36
CA GLN A 255 -5.91 19.11 -25.40
C GLN A 255 -6.91 18.30 -24.58
N GLU A 256 -8.05 18.90 -24.22
CA GLU A 256 -9.13 18.19 -23.50
C GLU A 256 -9.68 16.97 -24.27
N ASN A 257 -9.64 17.01 -25.60
CA ASN A 257 -10.02 15.89 -26.47
C ASN A 257 -8.93 14.78 -26.58
N GLY A 258 -7.80 14.93 -25.89
CA GLY A 258 -6.69 13.98 -25.91
C GLY A 258 -5.67 14.18 -27.03
N THR A 259 -5.81 15.20 -27.89
CA THR A 259 -4.87 15.49 -29.00
C THR A 259 -3.70 16.37 -28.59
N LEU A 260 -2.56 16.28 -29.30
CA LEU A 260 -1.37 17.09 -29.02
C LEU A 260 -1.45 18.47 -29.69
N PHE A 261 -1.08 19.54 -28.97
CA PHE A 261 -0.95 20.88 -29.56
C PHE A 261 0.23 20.96 -30.57
N PRO A 262 0.09 21.75 -31.66
CA PRO A 262 1.22 22.14 -32.51
C PRO A 262 2.27 22.93 -31.71
N GLN A 263 3.52 22.83 -32.13
CA GLN A 263 4.73 23.12 -31.33
C GLN A 263 4.98 24.61 -30.94
N GLU A 264 4.07 25.54 -31.23
CA GLU A 264 4.40 26.97 -31.32
C GLU A 264 4.50 27.72 -29.97
N GLU A 265 3.79 27.32 -28.90
CA GLU A 265 4.02 27.87 -27.54
C GLU A 265 3.85 26.81 -26.43
N GLN A 266 4.98 26.40 -25.82
CA GLN A 266 5.05 25.38 -24.77
C GLN A 266 4.87 26.00 -23.38
N ILE A 267 3.63 26.33 -23.02
CA ILE A 267 3.26 26.79 -21.66
C ILE A 267 2.75 25.60 -20.85
N LEU A 268 3.39 25.36 -19.69
CA LEU A 268 2.94 24.44 -18.67
C LEU A 268 2.06 25.18 -17.66
N GLU A 269 0.77 24.89 -17.69
CA GLU A 269 -0.21 25.38 -16.71
C GLU A 269 -0.30 24.42 -15.52
N LEU A 270 -0.07 24.95 -14.32
CA LEU A 270 -0.20 24.24 -13.05
C LEU A 270 -1.39 24.81 -12.28
N ASP A 271 -2.49 24.07 -12.30
CA ASP A 271 -3.70 24.33 -11.52
C ASP A 271 -4.25 23.01 -10.96
N GLY A 272 -4.21 22.87 -9.63
CA GLY A 272 -4.71 21.66 -8.98
C GLY A 272 -3.76 20.48 -9.18
N PHE A 273 -4.18 19.45 -9.94
CA PHE A 273 -3.38 18.26 -10.23
C PHE A 273 -3.05 18.17 -11.72
N THR A 274 -1.76 18.26 -12.06
CA THR A 274 -1.27 18.22 -13.44
C THR A 274 -0.36 17.00 -13.62
N ASN A 275 -0.76 16.07 -14.50
CA ASN A 275 0.00 14.87 -14.86
C ASN A 275 0.73 15.08 -16.19
N ILE A 276 2.06 14.91 -16.17
CA ILE A 276 2.88 14.86 -17.38
C ILE A 276 3.40 13.43 -17.54
N ALA A 277 2.93 12.76 -18.59
CA ALA A 277 3.45 11.47 -18.99
C ALA A 277 4.71 11.66 -19.84
N GLY A 278 5.67 10.74 -19.81
CA GLY A 278 6.79 10.83 -20.73
C GLY A 278 7.63 9.58 -20.83
N MET A 279 8.12 9.25 -22.02
CA MET A 279 8.92 8.03 -22.25
C MET A 279 10.11 7.92 -21.28
N VAL A 280 10.65 6.72 -21.09
CA VAL A 280 11.90 6.58 -20.34
C VAL A 280 13.00 7.39 -21.04
N ALA A 281 13.86 8.06 -20.26
CA ALA A 281 14.88 8.99 -20.74
C ALA A 281 14.40 10.29 -21.43
N SER A 282 13.10 10.63 -21.36
CA SER A 282 12.55 11.91 -21.87
C SER A 282 12.88 13.18 -21.07
N GLY A 283 13.71 13.09 -20.02
CA GLY A 283 14.12 14.26 -19.23
C GLY A 283 13.19 14.68 -18.08
N LYS A 284 12.24 13.82 -17.63
CA LYS A 284 11.33 14.12 -16.50
C LYS A 284 12.03 14.69 -15.25
N THR A 285 13.07 14.01 -14.77
CA THR A 285 13.83 14.47 -13.60
C THR A 285 14.53 15.81 -13.87
N THR A 286 15.00 16.04 -15.10
CA THR A 286 15.56 17.34 -15.52
C THR A 286 14.50 18.44 -15.48
N VAL A 287 13.29 18.19 -15.98
CA VAL A 287 12.17 19.14 -15.90
C VAL A 287 11.85 19.49 -14.44
N SER A 288 11.75 18.48 -13.56
CA SER A 288 11.50 18.67 -12.13
C SER A 288 12.57 19.54 -11.44
N GLN A 289 13.85 19.27 -11.73
CA GLN A 289 14.97 20.00 -11.15
C GLN A 289 15.09 21.42 -11.70
N LEU A 290 14.96 21.62 -13.02
CA LEU A 290 14.96 22.95 -13.62
C LEU A 290 13.76 23.78 -13.18
N PHE A 291 12.59 23.18 -13.05
CA PHE A 291 11.42 23.84 -12.47
C PHE A 291 11.70 24.31 -11.04
N SER A 292 12.33 23.47 -10.22
CA SER A 292 12.72 23.85 -8.85
C SER A 292 13.69 25.04 -8.84
N VAL A 293 14.68 25.05 -9.73
CA VAL A 293 15.64 26.14 -9.88
C VAL A 293 14.96 27.42 -10.37
N ASN A 294 14.03 27.32 -11.32
CA ASN A 294 13.26 28.44 -11.82
C ASN A 294 12.46 29.13 -10.70
N ILE A 295 11.73 28.34 -9.88
CA ILE A 295 11.03 28.85 -8.71
C ILE A 295 11.99 29.51 -7.72
N LEU A 296 13.16 28.91 -7.48
CA LEU A 296 14.16 29.48 -6.58
C LEU A 296 14.72 30.81 -7.08
N ARG A 297 15.01 30.94 -8.38
CA ARG A 297 15.62 32.15 -8.96
C ARG A 297 14.65 33.30 -9.16
N HIS A 298 13.41 32.99 -9.58
CA HIS A 298 12.48 34.03 -10.06
C HIS A 298 11.29 34.27 -9.14
N HIS A 299 11.02 33.39 -8.17
CA HIS A 299 9.84 33.46 -7.29
C HIS A 299 10.20 33.35 -5.81
N CYS A 300 10.93 34.34 -5.28
CA CYS A 300 11.55 34.31 -3.95
C CYS A 300 10.61 34.03 -2.77
N ASP A 301 9.32 34.31 -2.91
CA ASP A 301 8.27 34.08 -1.92
C ASP A 301 7.73 32.64 -1.93
N ARG A 302 7.96 31.87 -3.00
CA ARG A 302 7.39 30.53 -3.21
C ARG A 302 8.27 29.40 -2.68
N ARG A 303 7.61 28.31 -2.24
CA ARG A 303 8.18 27.07 -1.71
C ARG A 303 7.74 25.87 -2.54
N ILE A 304 8.68 24.96 -2.79
CA ILE A 304 8.44 23.73 -3.55
C ILE A 304 8.78 22.50 -2.69
N THR A 305 8.02 21.42 -2.84
CA THR A 305 8.35 20.11 -2.27
C THR A 305 8.56 19.09 -3.36
N LEU A 306 9.66 18.34 -3.27
CA LEU A 306 10.01 17.23 -4.15
C LEU A 306 9.81 15.93 -3.39
N VAL A 307 8.97 15.05 -3.92
CA VAL A 307 8.73 13.74 -3.31
C VAL A 307 9.45 12.68 -4.13
N VAL A 308 10.40 12.01 -3.48
CA VAL A 308 11.28 11.00 -4.07
C VAL A 308 11.05 9.62 -3.45
N SER A 309 11.53 8.58 -4.10
CA SER A 309 11.32 7.18 -3.71
C SER A 309 11.93 6.79 -2.37
N ASP A 310 13.11 7.32 -2.04
CA ASP A 310 13.90 6.86 -0.91
C ASP A 310 14.69 8.00 -0.24
N VAL A 311 15.18 7.70 0.97
CA VAL A 311 15.84 8.67 1.84
C VAL A 311 17.22 9.11 1.32
N GLN A 312 17.96 8.23 0.65
CA GLN A 312 19.29 8.59 0.13
C GLN A 312 19.15 9.57 -1.05
N SER A 313 18.20 9.30 -1.95
CA SER A 313 17.83 10.23 -3.02
C SER A 313 17.42 11.59 -2.47
N ALA A 314 16.69 11.63 -1.34
CA ALA A 314 16.29 12.88 -0.70
C ALA A 314 17.49 13.68 -0.16
N ILE A 315 18.42 13.01 0.52
CA ILE A 315 19.63 13.63 1.08
C ILE A 315 20.55 14.14 -0.05
N LYS A 316 20.78 13.31 -1.07
CA LYS A 316 21.62 13.65 -2.23
C LYS A 316 21.07 14.86 -3.00
N LEU A 317 19.77 14.88 -3.28
CA LEU A 317 19.15 16.00 -3.98
C LEU A 317 19.19 17.29 -3.16
N ALA A 318 19.02 17.20 -1.83
CA ALA A 318 19.13 18.36 -0.95
C ALA A 318 20.56 18.92 -0.94
N ASN A 319 21.56 18.04 -0.86
CA ASN A 319 22.96 18.41 -0.95
C ASN A 319 23.28 19.09 -2.30
N GLN A 320 22.82 18.52 -3.41
CA GLN A 320 23.03 19.08 -4.74
C GLN A 320 22.42 20.48 -4.89
N ILE A 321 21.15 20.66 -4.51
CA ILE A 321 20.48 21.96 -4.60
C ILE A 321 21.18 22.99 -3.70
N ASN A 322 21.58 22.62 -2.48
CA ASN A 322 22.30 23.55 -1.62
C ASN A 322 23.65 23.96 -2.21
N TRP A 323 24.39 23.07 -2.87
CA TRP A 323 25.64 23.45 -3.54
C TRP A 323 25.43 24.39 -4.74
N TRP A 324 24.29 24.31 -5.42
CA TRP A 324 23.97 25.26 -6.48
C TRP A 324 23.79 26.69 -5.97
N PHE A 325 23.28 26.89 -4.76
CA PHE A 325 22.92 28.23 -4.28
C PHE A 325 23.70 28.72 -3.05
N CYS A 326 24.34 27.82 -2.30
CA CYS A 326 25.11 28.09 -1.09
C CYS A 326 26.57 27.65 -1.29
N ASN A 327 27.48 28.14 -0.45
CA ASN A 327 28.91 27.85 -0.51
C ASN A 327 29.45 27.13 0.74
N ASP A 328 28.80 27.29 1.88
CA ASP A 328 29.30 26.80 3.17
C ASP A 328 28.20 26.13 4.02
N PRO A 329 28.23 24.79 4.19
CA PRO A 329 27.27 24.06 5.01
C PRO A 329 27.19 24.47 6.50
N GLU A 330 28.25 25.06 7.06
CA GLU A 330 28.28 25.44 8.47
C GLU A 330 27.62 26.79 8.68
N ASN A 331 27.94 27.76 7.83
CA ASN A 331 27.59 29.18 8.00
C ASN A 331 26.38 29.63 7.16
N ASP A 332 26.11 29.00 6.02
CA ASP A 332 24.98 29.36 5.18
C ASP A 332 23.69 28.69 5.68
N ASP A 333 22.57 29.41 5.57
CA ASP A 333 21.25 28.82 5.72
C ASP A 333 20.95 27.92 4.51
N PRO A 334 20.50 26.66 4.72
CA PRO A 334 20.19 25.77 3.62
C PRO A 334 18.94 26.24 2.87
N ILE A 335 19.00 26.15 1.54
CA ILE A 335 17.87 26.41 0.64
C ILE A 335 16.98 25.16 0.51
N ALA A 336 17.59 23.97 0.58
CA ALA A 336 16.93 22.68 0.51
C ALA A 336 17.16 21.85 1.78
N VAL A 337 16.11 21.20 2.28
CA VAL A 337 16.19 20.29 3.44
C VAL A 337 15.51 18.94 3.17
N PRO A 338 16.14 17.82 3.55
CA PRO A 338 15.51 16.50 3.50
C PRO A 338 14.67 16.28 4.78
N ILE A 339 13.37 16.06 4.61
CA ILE A 339 12.43 15.80 5.70
C ILE A 339 12.26 14.30 5.86
N LEU A 340 12.83 13.77 6.94
CA LEU A 340 12.97 12.34 7.20
C LEU A 340 12.20 11.88 8.44
N GLY A 341 11.82 10.60 8.46
CA GLY A 341 11.21 9.97 9.62
C GLY A 341 12.19 9.78 10.78
N ARG A 342 11.74 10.04 12.02
CA ARG A 342 12.59 9.92 13.23
C ARG A 342 12.90 8.48 13.62
N SER A 343 11.92 7.58 13.56
CA SER A 343 12.02 6.23 14.11
C SER A 343 13.10 5.36 13.46
N LYS A 344 13.45 5.65 12.20
CA LYS A 344 14.49 4.94 11.43
C LYS A 344 15.76 5.79 11.23
N ARG A 345 15.94 6.86 11.99
CA ARG A 345 17.07 7.81 11.82
C ARG A 345 18.44 7.13 11.94
N ASP A 346 18.59 6.17 12.84
CA ASP A 346 19.83 5.38 12.98
C ASP A 346 20.18 4.62 11.69
N THR A 347 19.21 3.92 11.10
CA THR A 347 19.36 3.26 9.81
C THR A 347 19.73 4.24 8.70
N HIS A 348 19.06 5.41 8.65
CA HIS A 348 19.37 6.44 7.66
C HIS A 348 20.80 6.97 7.77
N LEU A 349 21.31 7.15 9.00
CA LEU A 349 22.68 7.58 9.25
C LEU A 349 23.70 6.53 8.79
N GLN A 350 23.45 5.26 9.09
CA GLN A 350 24.33 4.15 8.67
C GLN A 350 24.38 4.06 7.14
N SER A 351 23.23 4.08 6.48
CA SER A 351 23.15 4.06 5.01
C SER A 351 23.78 5.30 4.38
N PHE A 352 23.62 6.49 4.97
CA PHE A 352 24.26 7.72 4.49
C PHE A 352 25.78 7.63 4.58
N SER A 353 26.30 7.19 5.73
CA SER A 353 27.74 7.05 5.97
C SER A 353 28.38 6.00 5.06
N ALA A 354 27.64 4.97 4.68
CA ALA A 354 28.08 3.94 3.74
C ALA A 354 27.91 4.35 2.26
N SER A 355 27.15 5.41 1.97
CA SER A 355 26.81 5.78 0.59
C SER A 355 28.04 6.23 -0.21
N LYS A 356 28.09 5.84 -1.49
CA LYS A 356 29.13 6.27 -2.43
C LYS A 356 29.21 7.79 -2.56
N ASP A 357 28.04 8.44 -2.60
CA ASP A 357 27.90 9.90 -2.67
C ASP A 357 28.67 10.60 -1.54
N TYR A 358 28.44 10.18 -0.30
CA TYR A 358 29.16 10.70 0.87
C TYR A 358 30.66 10.41 0.82
N GLN A 359 31.05 9.19 0.44
CA GLN A 359 32.46 8.79 0.36
C GLN A 359 33.23 9.59 -0.71
N GLU A 360 32.61 9.87 -1.87
CA GLU A 360 33.22 10.71 -2.91
C GLU A 360 33.41 12.15 -2.46
N HIS A 361 32.40 12.74 -1.80
CA HIS A 361 32.50 14.07 -1.20
C HIS A 361 33.67 14.13 -0.20
N ARG A 362 33.76 13.14 0.68
CA ARG A 362 34.84 13.01 1.68
C ARG A 362 36.21 12.85 1.02
N GLN A 363 36.34 12.04 -0.03
CA GLN A 363 37.60 11.84 -0.75
C GLN A 363 38.11 13.11 -1.43
N ARG A 364 37.19 13.95 -1.93
CA ARG A 364 37.52 15.24 -2.58
C ARG A 364 37.72 16.40 -1.58
N GLY A 365 37.51 16.15 -0.28
CA GLY A 365 37.57 17.21 0.75
C GLY A 365 36.43 18.22 0.67
N GLN A 366 35.33 17.89 -0.01
CA GLN A 366 34.13 18.72 -0.08
C GLN A 366 33.14 18.28 1.00
N PRO A 367 32.74 19.16 1.94
CA PRO A 367 31.77 18.79 2.97
C PRO A 367 30.41 18.42 2.37
N HIS A 368 29.65 17.60 3.09
CA HIS A 368 28.33 17.15 2.63
C HIS A 368 27.24 17.69 3.56
N TRP A 369 26.23 18.37 2.99
CA TRP A 369 25.14 19.00 3.77
C TRP A 369 24.36 18.01 4.66
N GLY A 370 24.30 16.74 4.26
CA GLY A 370 23.74 15.63 5.04
C GLY A 370 24.26 15.51 6.47
N GLU A 371 25.52 15.86 6.74
CA GLU A 371 26.11 15.84 8.09
C GLU A 371 25.37 16.78 9.06
N ARG A 372 24.93 17.93 8.55
CA ARG A 372 24.16 18.94 9.30
C ARG A 372 22.84 18.39 9.82
N TRP A 373 22.13 17.58 9.04
CA TRP A 373 20.79 17.10 9.40
C TRP A 373 20.79 15.75 10.11
N LEU A 374 21.83 14.93 9.93
CA LEU A 374 21.96 13.59 10.52
C LEU A 374 22.80 13.54 11.80
N GLY A 375 23.19 14.70 12.35
CA GLY A 375 23.93 14.78 13.62
C GLY A 375 23.27 13.98 14.76
N THR A 376 24.09 13.27 15.54
CA THR A 376 23.65 12.39 16.64
C THR A 376 23.82 13.02 18.03
N ALA A 377 24.41 14.21 18.11
CA ALA A 377 24.73 14.85 19.38
C ALA A 377 23.45 15.26 20.16
N CYS A 378 23.27 14.67 21.34
CA CYS A 378 22.18 14.98 22.26
C CYS A 378 22.71 15.74 23.49
N PRO A 379 22.28 17.00 23.74
CA PRO A 379 22.71 17.76 24.91
C PRO A 379 22.40 17.08 26.26
N LEU A 380 21.37 16.24 26.33
CA LEU A 380 21.05 15.49 27.55
C LEU A 380 22.11 14.44 27.88
N GLN A 381 22.67 13.77 26.87
CA GLN A 381 23.77 12.83 27.07
C GLN A 381 25.00 13.57 27.59
N GLY A 382 25.28 14.77 27.07
CA GLY A 382 26.38 15.62 27.55
C GLY A 382 26.22 16.15 28.99
N GLN A 383 25.04 16.02 29.61
CA GLN A 383 24.84 16.37 31.03
C GLN A 383 25.19 15.22 31.99
N LEU A 384 25.30 14.00 31.49
CA LEU A 384 25.64 12.86 32.32
C LEU A 384 27.09 12.99 32.79
N LYS A 385 27.34 12.68 34.06
CA LYS A 385 28.71 12.53 34.55
C LYS A 385 29.34 11.34 33.85
N GLU A 386 30.64 11.40 33.60
CA GLU A 386 31.39 10.32 32.93
C GLU A 386 31.15 8.94 33.58
N ARG A 387 31.10 8.89 34.91
CA ARG A 387 30.74 7.68 35.65
C ARG A 387 29.35 7.15 35.31
N ASP A 388 28.34 8.02 35.24
CA ASP A 388 26.96 7.64 34.96
C ASP A 388 26.79 7.24 33.48
N PHE A 389 27.55 7.87 32.58
CA PHE A 389 27.61 7.49 31.16
C PHE A 389 28.18 6.06 30.99
N ILE A 390 29.27 5.74 31.68
CA ILE A 390 29.84 4.38 31.64
C ILE A 390 28.91 3.38 32.33
N GLN A 391 28.37 3.72 33.51
CA GLN A 391 27.59 2.78 34.32
C GLN A 391 26.17 2.53 33.79
N LEU A 392 25.48 3.57 33.31
CA LEU A 392 24.07 3.47 32.87
C LEU A 392 23.92 3.30 31.37
N LEU A 393 24.87 3.82 30.58
CA LEU A 393 24.81 3.74 29.11
C LEU A 393 25.87 2.81 28.51
N ASP A 394 26.66 2.10 29.33
CA ASP A 394 27.75 1.22 28.87
C ASP A 394 28.76 1.95 27.96
N GLY A 395 28.94 3.26 28.18
CA GLY A 395 29.78 4.12 27.34
C GLY A 395 29.27 4.34 25.90
N LYS A 396 28.03 3.91 25.59
CA LYS A 396 27.43 4.02 24.25
C LYS A 396 26.59 5.29 24.12
N ALA A 397 26.65 5.91 22.94
CA ALA A 397 25.79 7.05 22.62
C ALA A 397 24.32 6.63 22.50
N LEU A 398 23.40 7.57 22.73
CA LEU A 398 21.98 7.33 22.46
C LEU A 398 21.79 7.01 20.98
N LYS A 399 21.05 5.94 20.68
CA LYS A 399 20.70 5.58 19.30
C LYS A 399 19.95 6.75 18.64
N ALA A 400 20.27 7.05 17.38
CA ALA A 400 19.67 8.20 16.71
C ALA A 400 18.16 7.98 16.51
N GLY A 401 17.35 9.00 16.83
CA GLY A 401 15.89 8.93 16.72
C GLY A 401 15.14 8.52 18.00
N ILE A 402 15.85 7.99 19.02
CA ILE A 402 15.27 7.69 20.35
C ILE A 402 15.56 8.78 21.38
N GLU A 403 15.99 9.97 20.96
CA GLU A 403 16.27 11.07 21.88
C GLU A 403 14.99 11.41 22.67
N PRO A 404 15.08 11.56 24.00
CA PRO A 404 13.91 11.67 24.88
C PRO A 404 13.32 13.10 24.88
N CYS A 405 13.17 13.70 23.70
CA CYS A 405 12.73 15.09 23.54
C CYS A 405 11.33 15.30 24.15
N HIS A 406 10.43 14.32 24.04
CA HIS A 406 9.03 14.43 24.47
C HIS A 406 8.59 13.35 25.47
N THR A 407 9.52 12.55 25.98
CA THR A 407 9.25 11.35 26.80
C THR A 407 9.80 11.43 28.23
N LEU A 408 10.32 12.59 28.66
CA LEU A 408 10.82 12.78 30.04
C LEU A 408 9.69 12.57 31.06
N LYS A 409 9.93 11.80 32.12
CA LYS A 409 8.97 11.56 33.21
C LYS A 409 9.53 12.11 34.53
N LYS A 410 8.70 12.60 35.45
CA LYS A 410 9.16 12.95 36.81
C LYS A 410 9.58 11.67 37.55
N MET A 411 10.73 11.70 38.23
CA MET A 411 11.19 10.56 39.01
C MET A 411 10.23 10.29 40.20
N PRO A 412 9.79 9.05 40.43
CA PRO A 412 8.86 8.73 41.53
C PRO A 412 9.51 8.98 42.89
N LYS A 413 8.72 9.41 43.88
CA LYS A 413 9.23 9.77 45.23
C LYS A 413 9.37 8.57 46.18
N SER A 414 8.85 7.38 45.83
CA SER A 414 8.96 6.14 46.63
C SER A 414 8.69 4.86 45.81
N ASP A 415 9.19 3.71 46.28
CA ASP A 415 8.95 2.38 45.67
C ASP A 415 7.45 2.02 45.58
N ARG A 416 6.64 2.52 46.51
CA ARG A 416 5.18 2.30 46.52
C ARG A 416 4.49 3.07 45.39
N GLN A 417 5.03 4.22 44.95
CA GLN A 417 4.61 4.92 43.74
C GLN A 417 5.15 4.25 42.47
N GLN A 418 6.30 3.60 42.53
CA GLN A 418 6.88 2.85 41.41
C GLN A 418 6.05 1.60 41.07
N ARG A 419 5.46 0.92 42.07
CA ARG A 419 4.56 -0.24 41.88
C ARG A 419 3.16 0.12 41.37
N ARG A 420 2.66 1.33 41.66
CA ARG A 420 1.47 1.88 41.01
C ARG A 420 1.90 2.38 39.62
N LYS A 421 1.78 1.55 38.58
CA LYS A 421 2.06 1.88 37.16
C LYS A 421 1.17 3.01 36.60
N ASN A 422 0.92 4.10 37.33
CA ASN A 422 0.44 5.33 36.72
C ASN A 422 1.64 5.98 36.05
N LEU A 423 1.76 5.79 34.73
CA LEU A 423 2.71 6.53 33.90
C LEU A 423 2.55 8.02 34.21
N GLY A 424 3.51 8.60 34.92
CA GLY A 424 3.55 10.04 35.16
C GLY A 424 3.50 10.79 33.82
N SER A 425 2.94 12.00 33.83
CA SER A 425 2.85 12.82 32.61
C SER A 425 4.23 13.01 31.97
N SER A 426 4.28 13.02 30.63
CA SER A 426 5.50 13.32 29.87
C SER A 426 5.79 14.81 29.84
N TYR A 427 7.08 15.16 29.81
CA TYR A 427 7.58 16.53 29.81
C TYR A 427 8.53 16.76 28.62
N LEU A 428 8.55 17.99 28.11
CA LEU A 428 9.39 18.41 27.01
C LEU A 428 10.82 18.72 27.45
N CYS A 429 11.81 18.24 26.70
CA CYS A 429 13.23 18.56 26.88
C CYS A 429 13.49 20.06 26.68
N PRO A 430 14.21 20.74 27.59
CA PRO A 430 14.48 22.18 27.49
C PRO A 430 15.57 22.55 26.48
N PHE A 431 16.29 21.59 25.89
CA PHE A 431 17.39 21.86 24.96
C PHE A 431 17.00 21.76 23.48
N PHE A 432 15.72 21.58 23.18
CA PHE A 432 15.27 21.27 21.82
C PHE A 432 15.65 22.36 20.80
N ASP A 433 15.52 23.63 21.19
CA ASP A 433 15.88 24.80 20.41
C ASP A 433 17.33 24.78 19.92
N LYS A 434 18.27 24.28 20.73
CA LYS A 434 19.72 24.24 20.43
C LYS A 434 20.25 22.84 20.18
N CYS A 435 19.39 21.84 20.13
CA CYS A 435 19.80 20.45 20.00
C CYS A 435 20.32 20.17 18.58
N PRO A 436 21.58 19.75 18.37
CA PRO A 436 22.11 19.46 17.04
C PRO A 436 21.35 18.35 16.32
N SER A 437 20.89 17.32 17.05
CA SER A 437 20.07 16.24 16.44
C SER A 437 18.71 16.71 15.91
N GLN A 438 18.31 17.95 16.21
CA GLN A 438 17.05 18.57 15.76
C GLN A 438 17.27 19.69 14.74
N GLN A 439 18.48 19.84 14.18
CA GLN A 439 18.86 20.91 13.25
C GLN A 439 17.92 21.03 12.04
N VAL A 440 17.47 19.91 11.47
CA VAL A 440 16.53 19.89 10.33
C VAL A 440 15.28 20.73 10.59
N TYR A 441 14.75 20.75 11.82
CA TYR A 441 13.54 21.51 12.14
C TYR A 441 13.78 23.02 12.32
N ARG A 442 15.03 23.43 12.57
CA ARG A 442 15.42 24.84 12.57
C ARG A 442 15.63 25.37 11.16
N ASP A 443 16.17 24.52 10.29
CA ASP A 443 16.42 24.86 8.89
C ASP A 443 15.11 24.87 8.07
N MET A 444 14.14 24.03 8.44
CA MET A 444 12.88 23.82 7.69
C MET A 444 12.05 25.09 7.40
N PRO A 445 11.85 26.03 8.34
CA PRO A 445 11.08 27.26 8.08
C PRO A 445 11.71 28.16 7.03
N ASN A 446 13.04 28.26 7.02
CA ASN A 446 13.81 29.11 6.12
C ASN A 446 14.03 28.45 4.75
N ALA A 447 14.08 27.11 4.71
CA ALA A 447 14.25 26.37 3.48
C ALA A 447 13.06 26.57 2.50
N ARG A 448 13.41 26.79 1.24
CA ARG A 448 12.47 26.99 0.13
C ARG A 448 12.22 25.73 -0.69
N VAL A 449 13.08 24.72 -0.55
CA VAL A 449 12.88 23.39 -1.11
C VAL A 449 12.81 22.36 0.00
N TRP A 450 11.73 21.60 0.01
CA TRP A 450 11.58 20.44 0.88
C TRP A 450 11.69 19.18 0.07
N ILE A 451 12.42 18.19 0.57
CA ILE A 451 12.58 16.92 -0.12
C ILE A 451 12.18 15.81 0.83
N THR A 452 11.24 14.97 0.43
CA THR A 452 10.69 13.96 1.34
C THR A 452 10.31 12.70 0.59
N THR A 453 9.85 11.69 1.32
CA THR A 453 9.39 10.41 0.77
C THR A 453 7.92 10.17 1.13
N PRO A 454 7.21 9.31 0.39
CA PRO A 454 5.81 8.97 0.70
C PRO A 454 5.64 8.48 2.16
N GLY A 455 6.58 7.66 2.64
CA GLY A 455 6.59 7.16 4.01
C GLY A 455 6.77 8.24 5.06
N ALA A 456 7.61 9.25 4.81
CA ALA A 456 7.74 10.39 5.70
C ALA A 456 6.47 11.24 5.70
N MET A 457 5.87 11.50 4.54
CA MET A 457 4.62 12.27 4.43
C MET A 457 3.49 11.66 5.24
N ALA A 458 3.27 10.35 5.10
CA ALA A 458 2.19 9.67 5.80
C ALA A 458 2.49 9.48 7.28
N MET A 459 3.68 8.99 7.65
CA MET A 459 3.89 8.45 8.99
C MET A 459 4.61 9.39 9.95
N ALA A 460 5.52 10.23 9.44
CA ALA A 460 6.40 11.01 10.29
C ALA A 460 5.62 12.12 11.02
N GLY A 461 5.59 12.02 12.35
CA GLY A 461 5.04 13.07 13.20
C GLY A 461 6.01 14.24 13.38
N LEU A 462 5.45 15.41 13.64
CA LEU A 462 6.22 16.60 13.99
C LEU A 462 6.55 16.67 15.49
N PRO A 463 7.61 17.41 15.86
CA PRO A 463 8.06 17.50 17.25
C PRO A 463 7.07 18.35 18.05
N ARG A 464 6.62 17.85 19.21
CA ARG A 464 5.64 18.53 20.07
C ARG A 464 6.12 19.88 20.63
N HIS A 465 7.40 20.21 20.48
CA HIS A 465 7.95 21.53 20.80
C HIS A 465 7.55 22.61 19.80
N LEU A 466 7.32 22.22 18.56
CA LEU A 466 7.07 23.11 17.43
C LEU A 466 5.63 23.04 16.98
N GLU A 467 5.11 21.82 16.85
CA GLU A 467 3.77 21.56 16.32
C GLU A 467 2.94 20.80 17.36
N LEU A 468 1.92 21.47 17.88
CA LEU A 468 0.97 20.87 18.84
C LEU A 468 -0.20 20.21 18.13
N ARG A 469 -0.47 20.56 16.87
CA ARG A 469 -1.49 19.90 16.06
C ARG A 469 -1.08 18.45 15.78
N PRO A 470 -2.02 17.50 15.73
CA PRO A 470 -1.71 16.11 15.46
C PRO A 470 -1.46 15.81 13.97
N ILE A 471 -0.88 16.75 13.23
CA ILE A 471 -0.55 16.63 11.81
C ILE A 471 0.77 15.87 11.61
N LYS A 472 0.92 15.27 10.43
CA LYS A 472 2.14 14.62 9.93
C LYS A 472 2.84 15.56 8.94
N ILE A 473 3.96 15.10 8.39
CA ILE A 473 4.72 15.88 7.40
C ILE A 473 3.88 16.17 6.14
N GLY A 474 3.06 15.23 5.69
CA GLY A 474 2.26 15.38 4.48
C GLY A 474 1.24 16.51 4.57
N GLU A 475 0.56 16.67 5.71
CA GLU A 475 -0.37 17.79 5.93
C GLU A 475 0.39 19.13 6.07
N LEU A 476 1.59 19.13 6.67
CA LEU A 476 2.42 20.33 6.70
C LEU A 476 2.86 20.75 5.30
N VAL A 477 3.28 19.80 4.45
CA VAL A 477 3.57 20.02 3.02
C VAL A 477 2.33 20.58 2.31
N ASN A 478 1.16 20.02 2.58
CA ASN A 478 -0.11 20.50 2.03
C ASN A 478 -0.42 21.94 2.42
N GLU A 479 -0.03 22.38 3.63
CA GLU A 479 -0.31 23.72 4.14
C GLU A 479 0.75 24.75 3.73
N GLN A 480 2.00 24.33 3.56
CA GLN A 480 3.15 25.23 3.51
C GLN A 480 3.90 25.29 2.17
N SER A 481 3.61 24.39 1.23
CA SER A 481 4.23 24.38 -0.11
C SER A 481 3.30 25.03 -1.14
N ASP A 482 3.85 25.74 -2.12
CA ASP A 482 3.06 26.26 -3.25
C ASP A 482 2.98 25.24 -4.38
N PHE A 483 4.04 24.44 -4.51
CA PHE A 483 4.17 23.38 -5.50
C PHE A 483 4.61 22.07 -4.84
N VAL A 484 4.05 20.96 -5.31
CA VAL A 484 4.53 19.62 -4.96
C VAL A 484 4.77 18.82 -6.22
N VAL A 485 5.98 18.31 -6.36
CA VAL A 485 6.37 17.45 -7.49
C VAL A 485 6.43 16.01 -7.01
N PHE A 486 5.57 15.17 -7.57
CA PHE A 486 5.61 13.72 -7.40
C PHE A 486 6.33 13.13 -8.61
N ASP A 487 7.61 12.78 -8.45
CA ASP A 487 8.30 11.98 -9.46
C ASP A 487 7.88 10.52 -9.29
N GLU A 488 7.64 9.84 -10.41
CA GLU A 488 7.12 8.47 -10.42
C GLU A 488 5.83 8.30 -9.59
N VAL A 489 4.86 9.18 -9.86
CA VAL A 489 3.58 9.28 -9.14
C VAL A 489 2.84 7.96 -8.96
N GLU A 490 2.95 7.02 -9.89
CA GLU A 490 2.33 5.70 -9.84
C GLU A 490 2.91 4.81 -8.72
N THR A 491 4.22 4.89 -8.47
CA THR A 491 4.86 4.18 -7.35
C THR A 491 4.41 4.77 -6.02
N ILE A 492 4.23 6.09 -5.99
CA ILE A 492 3.76 6.81 -4.81
C ILE A 492 2.30 6.46 -4.53
N ILE A 493 1.46 6.40 -5.57
CA ILE A 493 0.06 5.94 -5.47
C ILE A 493 0.00 4.52 -4.93
N GLN A 494 0.80 3.60 -5.49
CA GLN A 494 0.87 2.22 -5.00
C GLN A 494 1.25 2.17 -3.52
N TRP A 495 2.25 2.93 -3.09
CA TRP A 495 2.67 3.01 -1.69
C TRP A 495 1.53 3.44 -0.76
N PHE A 496 0.73 4.43 -1.17
CA PHE A 496 -0.44 4.87 -0.39
C PHE A 496 -1.57 3.84 -0.42
N ASP A 497 -1.86 3.20 -1.56
CA ASP A 497 -2.84 2.10 -1.60
C ASP A 497 -2.45 0.98 -0.63
N ASP A 498 -1.19 0.55 -0.62
CA ASP A 498 -0.67 -0.50 0.28
C ASP A 498 -0.70 -0.07 1.75
N THR A 499 -0.47 1.21 2.02
CA THR A 499 -0.56 1.77 3.39
C THR A 499 -2.00 1.72 3.92
N TYR A 500 -3.00 1.90 3.04
CA TYR A 500 -4.41 1.81 3.43
C TYR A 500 -5.04 0.41 3.29
N ALA A 501 -4.24 -0.56 2.86
CA ALA A 501 -4.52 -1.98 2.72
C ALA A 501 -3.41 -2.81 3.37
N GLU A 502 -3.24 -2.68 4.70
CA GLU A 502 -2.11 -3.24 5.43
C GLU A 502 -2.37 -4.66 5.97
N GLU A 503 -1.31 -5.40 6.27
CA GLU A 503 -1.37 -6.67 7.01
C GLU A 503 -1.00 -6.43 8.49
N VAL A 504 -1.87 -6.86 9.40
CA VAL A 504 -1.77 -6.69 10.85
C VAL A 504 -1.71 -8.06 11.53
N VAL A 505 -0.64 -8.34 12.26
CA VAL A 505 -0.51 -9.61 13.01
C VAL A 505 -1.48 -9.60 14.19
N LEU A 506 -2.43 -10.55 14.21
CA LEU A 506 -3.39 -10.68 15.30
C LEU A 506 -2.76 -11.39 16.49
N THR A 507 -2.10 -12.51 16.22
CA THR A 507 -1.31 -13.30 17.17
C THR A 507 -0.23 -14.06 16.43
N ASP A 508 0.97 -14.13 17.00
CA ASP A 508 2.08 -14.95 16.50
C ASP A 508 2.72 -15.79 17.62
N GLY A 509 2.10 -15.85 18.81
CA GLY A 509 2.65 -16.51 19.99
C GLY A 509 3.93 -15.87 20.55
N GLY A 510 4.49 -14.86 19.87
CA GLY A 510 5.44 -13.90 20.40
C GLY A 510 4.69 -12.67 20.88
N ASN A 511 5.31 -11.77 21.65
CA ASN A 511 4.63 -10.59 22.17
C ASN A 511 4.31 -9.51 21.09
N ASN A 512 4.18 -9.89 19.82
CA ASN A 512 4.00 -8.98 18.69
C ASN A 512 2.56 -8.95 18.16
N GLY A 513 1.70 -9.87 18.59
CA GLY A 513 0.28 -9.88 18.22
C GLY A 513 -0.51 -8.73 18.84
N VAL A 514 -1.34 -8.06 18.01
CA VAL A 514 -2.21 -6.96 18.47
C VAL A 514 -3.17 -7.40 19.58
N PHE A 515 -3.80 -8.58 19.44
CA PHE A 515 -4.73 -9.10 20.45
C PHE A 515 -4.03 -9.68 21.68
N ASP A 516 -2.77 -10.08 21.54
CA ASP A 516 -1.95 -10.58 22.66
C ASP A 516 -1.58 -9.43 23.62
N ASP A 517 -1.23 -8.25 23.08
CA ASP A 517 -0.92 -7.06 23.88
C ASP A 517 -2.17 -6.38 24.45
N ILE A 518 -3.20 -6.18 23.62
CA ILE A 518 -4.43 -5.47 24.02
C ILE A 518 -5.21 -6.24 25.07
N GLY A 519 -5.34 -7.57 24.94
CA GLY A 519 -6.14 -8.38 25.86
C GLY A 519 -5.69 -8.28 27.31
N VAL A 520 -4.36 -8.28 27.54
CA VAL A 520 -3.80 -8.10 28.89
C VAL A 520 -4.20 -6.74 29.49
N LYS A 521 -4.24 -5.69 28.67
CA LYS A 521 -4.61 -4.34 29.10
C LYS A 521 -6.12 -4.23 29.34
N THR A 522 -6.94 -4.85 28.49
CA THR A 522 -8.41 -4.92 28.64
C THR A 522 -8.82 -5.64 29.93
N GLU A 523 -8.17 -6.76 30.26
CA GLU A 523 -8.46 -7.49 31.49
C GLU A 523 -8.06 -6.72 32.75
N ARG A 524 -6.88 -6.08 32.74
CA ARG A 524 -6.45 -5.22 33.86
C ARG A 524 -7.44 -4.08 34.12
N PHE A 525 -7.98 -3.47 33.07
CA PHE A 525 -9.02 -2.45 33.21
C PHE A 525 -10.31 -3.02 33.80
N SER A 526 -10.73 -4.19 33.33
CA SER A 526 -11.96 -4.87 33.78
C SER A 526 -11.94 -5.25 35.26
N ILE A 527 -10.76 -5.57 35.81
CA ILE A 527 -10.60 -5.85 37.25
C ILE A 527 -11.02 -4.65 38.11
N THR A 528 -10.68 -3.43 37.66
CA THR A 528 -10.93 -2.20 38.42
C THR A 528 -12.27 -1.53 38.07
N ASN A 529 -12.86 -1.84 36.91
CA ASN A 529 -14.07 -1.21 36.40
C ASN A 529 -15.09 -2.27 35.94
N ARG A 530 -15.88 -2.81 36.87
CA ARG A 530 -16.88 -3.84 36.55
C ARG A 530 -18.15 -3.31 35.90
N VAL A 531 -18.47 -2.03 36.12
CA VAL A 531 -19.57 -1.33 35.45
C VAL A 531 -18.97 -0.36 34.45
N MET A 532 -19.32 -0.51 33.18
CA MET A 532 -18.79 0.27 32.07
C MET A 532 -19.93 0.88 31.24
N PRO A 533 -19.70 1.99 30.53
CA PRO A 533 -20.67 2.50 29.55
C PRO A 533 -20.97 1.44 28.46
N PRO A 534 -22.18 1.43 27.87
CA PRO A 534 -22.58 0.41 26.89
C PRO A 534 -21.64 0.29 25.68
N THR A 535 -21.07 1.41 25.22
CA THR A 535 -20.12 1.45 24.09
C THR A 535 -18.78 0.81 24.43
N THR A 536 -18.22 1.12 25.61
CA THR A 536 -17.00 0.47 26.12
C THR A 536 -17.24 -1.00 26.45
N GLN A 537 -18.42 -1.35 26.96
CA GLN A 537 -18.80 -2.75 27.20
C GLN A 537 -18.91 -3.54 25.89
N ARG A 538 -19.50 -2.94 24.83
CA ARG A 538 -19.52 -3.53 23.49
C ARG A 538 -18.11 -3.77 22.95
N TRP A 539 -17.23 -2.78 23.07
CA TRP A 539 -15.84 -2.89 22.59
C TRP A 539 -15.05 -3.97 23.34
N THR A 540 -15.09 -3.96 24.67
CA THR A 540 -14.40 -4.96 25.51
C THR A 540 -14.99 -6.37 25.34
N GLY A 541 -16.29 -6.49 25.11
CA GLY A 541 -16.94 -7.75 24.77
C GLY A 541 -16.47 -8.29 23.41
N ALA A 542 -16.45 -7.44 22.38
CA ALA A 542 -15.97 -7.81 21.06
C ALA A 542 -14.48 -8.19 21.06
N GLU A 543 -13.65 -7.51 21.84
CA GLU A 543 -12.23 -7.87 21.99
C GLU A 543 -12.05 -9.28 22.56
N ARG A 544 -12.77 -9.62 23.64
CA ARG A 544 -12.77 -10.98 24.20
C ARG A 544 -13.32 -12.02 23.24
N ASP A 545 -14.41 -11.72 22.56
CA ASP A 545 -15.02 -12.66 21.62
C ASP A 545 -14.13 -12.84 20.37
N ALA A 546 -13.38 -11.82 19.95
CA ALA A 546 -12.35 -11.96 18.92
C ALA A 546 -11.25 -12.92 19.39
N GLN A 547 -10.75 -12.80 20.63
CA GLN A 547 -9.77 -13.76 21.17
C GLN A 547 -10.32 -15.20 21.17
N LYS A 548 -11.57 -15.42 21.57
CA LYS A 548 -12.20 -16.75 21.49
C LYS A 548 -12.25 -17.27 20.04
N ALA A 549 -12.62 -16.42 19.08
CA ALA A 549 -12.67 -16.79 17.68
C ALA A 549 -11.28 -17.08 17.09
N ILE A 550 -10.25 -16.34 17.51
CA ILE A 550 -8.85 -16.61 17.17
C ILE A 550 -8.45 -17.99 17.72
N THR A 551 -8.70 -18.27 19.00
CA THR A 551 -8.41 -19.57 19.60
C THR A 551 -9.14 -20.70 18.87
N ALA A 552 -10.45 -20.57 18.63
CA ALA A 552 -11.23 -21.56 17.90
C ALA A 552 -10.69 -21.81 16.48
N THR A 553 -10.28 -20.74 15.78
CA THR A 553 -9.67 -20.82 14.44
C THR A 553 -8.36 -21.60 14.48
N LEU A 554 -7.46 -21.27 15.42
CA LEU A 554 -6.18 -21.96 15.58
C LEU A 554 -6.36 -23.42 16.00
N THR A 555 -7.34 -23.72 16.86
CA THR A 555 -7.69 -25.09 17.25
C THR A 555 -8.19 -25.92 16.07
N LEU A 556 -9.10 -25.39 15.24
CA LEU A 556 -9.60 -26.08 14.04
C LEU A 556 -8.49 -26.35 13.01
N LEU A 557 -7.45 -25.50 12.98
CA LEU A 557 -6.29 -25.64 12.11
C LEU A 557 -5.13 -26.43 12.74
N ASP A 558 -5.15 -26.74 14.03
CA ASP A 558 -4.03 -27.33 14.76
C ASP A 558 -3.68 -28.76 14.30
N LYS A 559 -2.38 -29.08 14.23
CA LYS A 559 -1.87 -30.36 13.71
C LYS A 559 -2.40 -31.58 14.47
N GLN A 560 -2.54 -31.48 15.79
CA GLN A 560 -2.88 -32.59 16.68
C GLN A 560 -4.37 -32.69 16.94
N VAL A 561 -5.02 -31.56 17.23
CA VAL A 561 -6.43 -31.53 17.65
C VAL A 561 -7.39 -31.05 16.56
N GLY A 562 -6.88 -30.39 15.51
CA GLY A 562 -7.66 -29.87 14.40
C GLY A 562 -7.67 -30.78 13.17
N HIS A 563 -8.10 -30.23 12.03
CA HIS A 563 -8.37 -31.01 10.83
C HIS A 563 -7.39 -30.74 9.69
N GLN A 564 -6.81 -31.81 9.12
CA GLN A 564 -5.86 -31.68 7.99
C GLN A 564 -6.52 -31.12 6.72
N PHE A 565 -7.79 -31.44 6.45
CA PHE A 565 -8.48 -30.92 5.27
C PHE A 565 -8.76 -29.41 5.38
N LEU A 566 -9.13 -28.89 6.56
CA LEU A 566 -9.28 -27.44 6.79
C LEU A 566 -7.95 -26.72 6.59
N ARG A 567 -6.85 -27.31 7.12
CA ARG A 567 -5.51 -26.81 6.82
C ARG A 567 -5.26 -26.76 5.34
N LYS A 568 -5.47 -27.86 4.60
CA LYS A 568 -5.26 -27.90 3.13
C LYS A 568 -6.15 -26.88 2.40
N TRP A 569 -7.38 -26.69 2.85
CA TRP A 569 -8.36 -25.76 2.29
C TRP A 569 -7.90 -24.30 2.41
N VAL A 570 -7.31 -23.94 3.55
CA VAL A 570 -6.78 -22.60 3.86
C VAL A 570 -5.33 -22.40 3.39
N LYS A 571 -4.52 -23.46 3.32
CA LYS A 571 -3.06 -23.45 2.98
C LYS A 571 -2.72 -22.69 1.69
N ARG A 572 -3.70 -22.42 0.84
CA ARG A 572 -3.54 -21.73 -0.44
C ARG A 572 -3.45 -20.21 -0.36
N GLY A 573 -3.73 -19.54 0.77
CA GLY A 573 -3.50 -18.10 0.88
C GLY A 573 -4.54 -17.39 1.73
N TYR A 574 -4.65 -16.08 1.52
CA TYR A 574 -5.69 -15.22 2.07
C TYR A 574 -7.08 -15.85 1.99
N PHE A 575 -7.85 -15.74 3.07
CA PHE A 575 -9.25 -16.17 3.07
C PHE A 575 -10.15 -15.18 3.81
N THR A 576 -11.31 -14.93 3.21
CA THR A 576 -12.43 -14.17 3.79
C THR A 576 -13.62 -15.09 4.05
N PRO A 577 -14.57 -14.71 4.94
CA PRO A 577 -15.85 -15.42 5.06
C PRO A 577 -16.53 -15.63 3.71
N ASN A 578 -16.51 -14.61 2.84
CA ASN A 578 -17.04 -14.67 1.48
C ASN A 578 -16.37 -15.76 0.64
N SER A 579 -15.04 -15.79 0.61
CA SER A 579 -14.29 -16.77 -0.18
C SER A 579 -14.54 -18.21 0.29
N LEU A 580 -14.62 -18.43 1.61
CA LEU A 580 -14.83 -19.75 2.20
C LEU A 580 -16.25 -20.26 1.96
N LEU A 581 -17.26 -19.41 2.24
CA LEU A 581 -18.66 -19.78 2.05
C LEU A 581 -19.02 -19.93 0.57
N PHE A 582 -18.35 -19.22 -0.33
CA PHE A 582 -18.48 -19.45 -1.77
C PHE A 582 -17.90 -20.80 -2.21
N LYS A 583 -16.66 -21.14 -1.79
CA LYS A 583 -16.07 -22.47 -2.07
C LYS A 583 -16.94 -23.59 -1.48
N PHE A 584 -17.50 -23.36 -0.30
CA PHE A 584 -18.46 -24.26 0.33
C PHE A 584 -19.74 -24.41 -0.52
N ALA A 585 -20.32 -23.31 -1.01
CA ALA A 585 -21.49 -23.34 -1.88
C ALA A 585 -21.24 -24.12 -3.19
N ARG A 586 -20.04 -23.99 -3.78
CA ARG A 586 -19.63 -24.81 -4.94
C ARG A 586 -19.61 -26.30 -4.64
N ARG A 587 -19.10 -26.70 -3.47
CA ARG A 587 -19.10 -28.11 -3.03
C ARG A 587 -20.51 -28.63 -2.76
N LEU A 588 -21.40 -27.82 -2.17
CA LEU A 588 -22.83 -28.17 -2.01
C LEU A 588 -23.50 -28.43 -3.37
N ALA A 589 -23.13 -27.63 -4.37
CA ALA A 589 -23.57 -27.77 -5.76
C ALA A 589 -22.97 -28.97 -6.51
N GLY A 590 -22.04 -29.74 -5.91
CA GLY A 590 -21.34 -30.84 -6.58
C GLY A 590 -20.26 -30.39 -7.55
N LEU A 591 -19.68 -29.20 -7.35
CA LEU A 591 -18.62 -28.64 -8.19
C LEU A 591 -17.28 -28.58 -7.46
N GLU A 592 -16.18 -28.57 -8.20
CA GLU A 592 -14.85 -28.27 -7.67
C GLU A 592 -14.76 -26.83 -7.15
N GLU A 593 -13.86 -26.57 -6.20
CA GLU A 593 -13.66 -25.24 -5.60
C GLU A 593 -13.22 -24.19 -6.63
N PHE A 594 -12.46 -24.62 -7.63
CA PHE A 594 -12.00 -23.81 -8.75
C PHE A 594 -12.38 -24.51 -10.04
N GLU A 595 -12.66 -23.73 -11.08
CA GLU A 595 -12.94 -24.29 -12.40
C GLU A 595 -11.66 -24.78 -13.05
N ASP A 596 -11.77 -25.89 -13.79
CA ASP A 596 -10.68 -26.40 -14.60
C ASP A 596 -10.34 -25.38 -15.71
N PRO A 597 -9.05 -25.11 -15.98
CA PRO A 597 -8.64 -24.14 -17.00
C PRO A 597 -9.24 -24.35 -18.38
N ASP A 598 -9.60 -25.59 -18.73
CA ASP A 598 -10.12 -25.96 -20.03
C ASP A 598 -11.67 -26.01 -20.05
N THR A 599 -12.33 -25.56 -18.97
CA THR A 599 -13.80 -25.41 -18.91
C THR A 599 -14.28 -24.32 -19.89
N SER A 600 -15.29 -24.65 -20.70
CA SER A 600 -15.89 -23.69 -21.64
C SER A 600 -16.73 -22.62 -20.93
N GLU A 601 -16.87 -21.45 -21.56
CA GLU A 601 -17.61 -20.33 -20.98
C GLU A 601 -19.09 -20.66 -20.71
N ALA A 602 -19.75 -21.37 -21.62
CA ALA A 602 -21.14 -21.79 -21.43
C ALA A 602 -21.33 -22.68 -20.19
N VAL A 603 -20.36 -23.56 -19.90
CA VAL A 603 -20.38 -24.42 -18.70
C VAL A 603 -20.10 -23.59 -17.44
N SER A 604 -19.16 -22.65 -17.50
CA SER A 604 -18.86 -21.72 -16.39
C SER A 604 -20.08 -20.87 -16.00
N GLN A 605 -20.80 -20.33 -17.00
CA GLN A 605 -22.04 -19.59 -16.79
C GLN A 605 -23.14 -20.47 -16.18
N ALA A 606 -23.32 -21.70 -16.67
CA ALA A 606 -24.27 -22.66 -16.10
C ALA A 606 -23.93 -23.03 -14.64
N ASN A 607 -22.64 -23.26 -14.34
CA ASN A 607 -22.17 -23.51 -12.98
C ASN A 607 -22.45 -22.32 -12.06
N THR A 608 -22.21 -21.09 -12.55
CA THR A 608 -22.49 -19.86 -11.80
C THR A 608 -23.98 -19.73 -11.49
N GLN A 609 -24.85 -19.98 -12.47
CA GLN A 609 -26.31 -19.97 -12.27
C GLN A 609 -26.78 -21.01 -11.25
N LEU A 610 -26.12 -22.17 -11.20
CA LEU A 610 -26.44 -23.24 -10.25
C LEU A 610 -26.00 -22.88 -8.82
N VAL A 611 -24.88 -22.19 -8.66
CA VAL A 611 -24.31 -21.82 -7.34
C VAL A 611 -24.96 -20.55 -6.77
N GLN A 612 -25.43 -19.64 -7.62
CA GLN A 612 -25.95 -18.32 -7.21
C GLN A 612 -27.06 -18.38 -6.15
N PRO A 613 -28.07 -19.29 -6.22
CA PRO A 613 -29.10 -19.39 -5.19
C PRO A 613 -28.56 -19.84 -3.83
N ILE A 614 -27.53 -20.70 -3.82
CA ILE A 614 -26.87 -21.17 -2.59
C ILE A 614 -26.09 -20.02 -1.95
N VAL A 615 -25.32 -19.31 -2.77
CA VAL A 615 -24.52 -18.15 -2.34
C VAL A 615 -25.40 -17.04 -1.78
N HIS A 616 -26.62 -16.87 -2.30
CA HIS A 616 -27.56 -15.86 -1.81
C HIS A 616 -27.83 -15.98 -0.30
N TYR A 617 -27.92 -17.19 0.26
CA TYR A 617 -28.12 -17.36 1.71
C TYR A 617 -26.92 -16.85 2.52
N PHE A 618 -25.70 -17.10 2.05
CA PHE A 618 -24.48 -16.62 2.71
C PHE A 618 -24.28 -15.12 2.50
N ASP A 619 -24.60 -14.60 1.32
CA ASP A 619 -24.57 -13.16 1.04
C ASP A 619 -25.58 -12.43 1.92
N ALA A 620 -26.78 -12.98 2.10
CA ALA A 620 -27.77 -12.43 3.02
C ALA A 620 -27.24 -12.43 4.47
N LEU A 621 -26.62 -13.53 4.93
CA LEU A 621 -26.03 -13.61 6.27
C LEU A 621 -24.87 -12.62 6.47
N LEU A 622 -23.96 -12.50 5.50
CA LEU A 622 -22.78 -11.64 5.61
C LEU A 622 -23.10 -10.16 5.40
N ASN A 623 -24.17 -9.85 4.65
CA ASN A 623 -24.68 -8.48 4.49
C ASN A 623 -25.65 -8.07 5.61
N GLU A 624 -26.13 -9.01 6.42
CA GLU A 624 -26.93 -8.72 7.61
C GLU A 624 -26.13 -7.83 8.57
N ASP A 625 -26.74 -6.75 9.05
CA ASP A 625 -26.04 -5.72 9.81
C ASP A 625 -25.48 -6.24 11.14
N ASP A 626 -26.14 -7.22 11.77
CA ASP A 626 -25.64 -7.91 12.95
C ASP A 626 -26.25 -9.32 13.05
N PRO A 627 -25.58 -10.35 12.50
CA PRO A 627 -26.10 -11.72 12.51
C PRO A 627 -26.38 -12.24 13.93
N LEU A 628 -25.65 -11.74 14.93
CA LEU A 628 -25.87 -12.12 16.34
C LEU A 628 -27.16 -11.54 16.94
N ARG A 629 -27.86 -10.67 16.21
CA ARG A 629 -29.10 -10.01 16.64
C ARG A 629 -30.23 -10.10 15.60
N MET A 630 -30.04 -10.94 14.58
CA MET A 630 -31.03 -11.18 13.54
C MET A 630 -32.37 -11.57 14.18
N GLN A 631 -33.45 -10.94 13.72
CA GLN A 631 -34.79 -11.21 14.24
C GLN A 631 -35.38 -12.48 13.60
N PRO A 632 -36.21 -13.23 14.33
CA PRO A 632 -36.90 -14.38 13.78
C PRO A 632 -37.83 -13.93 12.65
N SER A 633 -37.74 -14.61 11.50
CA SER A 633 -38.70 -14.45 10.42
C SER A 633 -40.07 -15.04 10.79
N SER A 634 -41.06 -14.90 9.90
CA SER A 634 -42.40 -15.45 10.11
C SER A 634 -42.42 -16.97 10.31
N ASN A 635 -41.39 -17.69 9.81
CA ASN A 635 -41.20 -19.11 10.07
C ASN A 635 -39.70 -19.42 10.34
N PRO A 636 -39.22 -19.21 11.59
CA PRO A 636 -37.79 -19.22 11.90
C PRO A 636 -37.09 -20.56 11.64
N ASN A 637 -37.83 -21.68 11.74
CA ASN A 637 -37.25 -23.00 11.52
C ASN A 637 -36.99 -23.30 10.04
N ARG A 638 -37.76 -22.67 9.14
CA ARG A 638 -37.65 -22.84 7.68
C ARG A 638 -36.80 -21.77 6.99
N ASP A 639 -36.24 -20.84 7.75
CA ASP A 639 -35.39 -19.77 7.24
C ASP A 639 -33.91 -20.17 7.33
N PRO A 640 -33.24 -20.44 6.19
CA PRO A 640 -31.85 -20.89 6.19
C PRO A 640 -30.90 -19.87 6.80
N VAL A 641 -31.14 -18.57 6.56
CA VAL A 641 -30.28 -17.47 6.98
C VAL A 641 -30.40 -17.26 8.49
N PHE A 642 -31.64 -17.24 9.01
CA PHE A 642 -31.87 -17.16 10.45
C PHE A 642 -31.27 -18.36 11.21
N ARG A 643 -31.35 -19.57 10.65
CA ARG A 643 -30.71 -20.76 11.25
C ARG A 643 -29.18 -20.65 11.29
N LEU A 644 -28.54 -20.09 10.25
CA LEU A 644 -27.10 -19.80 10.26
C LEU A 644 -26.75 -18.75 11.31
N ALA A 645 -27.54 -17.68 11.43
CA ALA A 645 -27.36 -16.66 12.45
C ALA A 645 -27.44 -17.25 13.88
N ARG A 646 -28.35 -18.19 14.13
CA ARG A 646 -28.42 -18.93 15.40
C ARG A 646 -27.18 -19.80 15.65
N LEU A 647 -26.69 -20.51 14.63
CA LEU A 647 -25.43 -21.26 14.74
C LEU A 647 -24.25 -20.34 15.10
N MET A 648 -24.18 -19.14 14.50
CA MET A 648 -23.16 -18.14 14.88
C MET A 648 -23.30 -17.69 16.34
N GLN A 649 -24.51 -17.51 16.84
CA GLN A 649 -24.75 -17.18 18.25
C GLN A 649 -24.29 -18.31 19.18
N GLU A 650 -24.60 -19.55 18.83
CA GLU A 650 -24.16 -20.75 19.56
C GLU A 650 -22.62 -20.81 19.60
N ILE A 651 -21.96 -20.72 18.45
CA ILE A 651 -20.48 -20.70 18.33
C ILE A 651 -19.87 -19.57 19.17
N ASN A 652 -20.44 -18.36 19.15
CA ASN A 652 -19.92 -17.22 19.90
C ASN A 652 -20.08 -17.37 21.43
N SER A 653 -21.13 -18.08 21.86
CA SER A 653 -21.43 -18.28 23.29
C SER A 653 -20.70 -19.47 23.90
N THR A 654 -20.36 -20.48 23.11
CA THR A 654 -19.65 -21.68 23.55
C THR A 654 -18.14 -21.43 23.66
N GLY A 655 -17.57 -21.66 24.84
CA GLY A 655 -16.13 -21.42 25.09
C GLY A 655 -15.20 -22.36 24.31
N GLU A 656 -15.57 -23.63 24.14
CA GLU A 656 -14.82 -24.67 23.40
C GLU A 656 -15.47 -24.99 22.05
N SER A 657 -15.94 -23.96 21.34
CA SER A 657 -16.78 -24.13 20.15
C SER A 657 -16.12 -24.91 19.01
N ALA A 658 -14.78 -24.93 18.92
CA ALA A 658 -14.06 -25.70 17.90
C ALA A 658 -14.21 -27.22 18.05
N SER A 659 -14.33 -27.72 19.29
CA SER A 659 -14.40 -29.15 19.62
C SER A 659 -15.79 -29.62 20.08
N ASP A 660 -16.80 -28.76 20.04
CA ASP A 660 -18.16 -29.08 20.49
C ASP A 660 -18.92 -29.93 19.46
N GLU A 661 -19.25 -31.17 19.84
CA GLU A 661 -20.02 -32.09 19.00
C GLU A 661 -21.42 -31.56 18.64
N ASN A 662 -22.07 -30.77 19.49
CA ASN A 662 -23.40 -30.24 19.23
C ASN A 662 -23.37 -29.21 18.09
N ILE A 663 -22.36 -28.35 18.05
CA ILE A 663 -22.16 -27.37 16.97
C ILE A 663 -21.94 -28.08 15.64
N TYR A 664 -21.07 -29.10 15.63
CA TYR A 664 -20.86 -29.96 14.47
C TYR A 664 -22.17 -30.61 14.00
N ARG A 665 -22.93 -31.23 14.92
CA ARG A 665 -24.22 -31.88 14.61
C ARG A 665 -25.25 -30.87 14.06
N ALA A 666 -25.27 -29.66 14.61
CA ALA A 666 -26.19 -28.61 14.18
C ALA A 666 -25.82 -28.06 12.78
N CYS A 667 -24.52 -27.89 12.48
CA CYS A 667 -24.03 -27.57 11.13
C CYS A 667 -24.40 -28.67 10.14
N ARG A 668 -24.18 -29.94 10.49
CA ARG A 668 -24.57 -31.09 9.65
C ARG A 668 -26.07 -31.14 9.40
N ALA A 669 -26.89 -30.92 10.43
CA ALA A 669 -28.35 -30.90 10.32
C ALA A 669 -28.83 -29.80 9.37
N TRP A 670 -28.22 -28.61 9.43
CA TRP A 670 -28.54 -27.50 8.51
C TRP A 670 -28.30 -27.89 7.05
N ILE A 671 -27.17 -28.55 6.75
CA ILE A 671 -26.86 -28.98 5.37
C ILE A 671 -27.89 -30.00 4.88
N ILE A 672 -28.22 -31.01 5.70
CA ILE A 672 -29.16 -32.07 5.32
C ILE A 672 -30.57 -31.51 5.10
N GLU A 673 -30.99 -30.55 5.92
CA GLU A 673 -32.34 -29.97 5.87
C GLU A 673 -32.54 -29.07 4.64
N PHE A 674 -31.56 -28.23 4.30
CA PHE A 674 -31.70 -27.24 3.23
C PHE A 674 -31.09 -27.69 1.89
N PHE A 675 -30.21 -28.70 1.89
CA PHE A 675 -29.56 -29.25 0.69
C PHE A 675 -29.54 -30.80 0.71
N PRO A 676 -30.71 -31.46 0.65
CA PRO A 676 -30.82 -32.91 0.81
C PRO A 676 -30.09 -33.70 -0.30
N ASP A 677 -29.98 -33.13 -1.51
CA ASP A 677 -29.36 -33.79 -2.66
C ASP A 677 -27.82 -33.72 -2.68
N THR A 678 -27.21 -33.07 -1.68
CA THR A 678 -25.75 -32.85 -1.61
C THR A 678 -24.94 -34.14 -1.73
N GLU A 679 -25.43 -35.25 -1.15
CA GLU A 679 -24.73 -36.54 -1.22
C GLU A 679 -24.63 -37.08 -2.64
N GLN A 680 -25.72 -36.96 -3.41
CA GLN A 680 -25.76 -37.37 -4.82
C GLN A 680 -24.85 -36.47 -5.67
N CYS A 681 -24.86 -35.15 -5.41
CA CYS A 681 -24.00 -34.18 -6.06
C CYS A 681 -22.51 -34.47 -5.82
N LEU A 682 -22.12 -34.78 -4.58
CA LEU A 682 -20.74 -35.14 -4.23
C LEU A 682 -20.31 -36.48 -4.81
N ALA A 683 -21.21 -37.48 -4.83
CA ALA A 683 -20.94 -38.77 -5.46
C ALA A 683 -20.69 -38.61 -6.97
N ARG A 684 -21.49 -37.78 -7.65
CA ARG A 684 -21.28 -37.42 -9.06
C ARG A 684 -19.93 -36.75 -9.27
N LEU A 685 -19.58 -35.76 -8.44
CA LEU A 685 -18.29 -35.08 -8.51
C LEU A 685 -17.12 -36.06 -8.34
N ARG A 686 -17.22 -37.01 -7.42
CA ARG A 686 -16.21 -38.06 -7.21
C ARG A 686 -16.03 -38.91 -8.46
N THR A 687 -17.12 -39.39 -9.06
CA THR A 687 -17.06 -40.16 -10.31
C THR A 687 -16.46 -39.35 -11.46
N GLU A 688 -16.81 -38.07 -11.59
CA GLU A 688 -16.25 -37.18 -12.62
C GLU A 688 -14.73 -37.00 -12.44
N LEU A 689 -14.25 -36.76 -11.21
CA LEU A 689 -12.83 -36.61 -10.91
C LEU A 689 -12.04 -37.91 -11.10
N GLU A 690 -12.60 -39.05 -10.70
CA GLU A 690 -11.98 -40.36 -10.92
C GLU A 690 -11.84 -40.67 -12.42
N ASN A 691 -12.88 -40.40 -13.21
CA ASN A 691 -12.85 -40.56 -14.66
C ASN A 691 -11.81 -39.63 -15.33
N ARG A 692 -11.71 -38.36 -14.90
CA ARG A 692 -10.68 -37.42 -15.40
C ARG A 692 -9.26 -37.87 -15.05
N ASN A 693 -9.07 -38.38 -13.84
CA ASN A 693 -7.77 -38.91 -13.40
C ASN A 693 -7.39 -40.18 -14.18
N GLN A 694 -8.33 -41.07 -14.47
CA GLN A 694 -8.11 -42.27 -15.29
C GLN A 694 -7.82 -41.94 -16.76
N ASN A 695 -8.55 -40.99 -17.36
CA ASN A 695 -8.31 -40.55 -18.75
C ASN A 695 -6.95 -39.84 -18.89
N SER A 696 -6.55 -39.05 -17.89
CA SER A 696 -5.21 -38.40 -17.85
C SER A 696 -4.06 -39.40 -17.66
N GLN A 697 -4.33 -40.59 -17.12
CA GLN A 697 -3.36 -41.68 -16.98
C GLN A 697 -3.12 -42.44 -18.30
N GLN A 698 -4.06 -42.43 -19.25
CA GLN A 698 -3.89 -43.07 -20.56
C GLN A 698 -3.08 -42.23 -21.56
N SER A 699 -3.03 -40.90 -21.42
CA SER A 699 -2.24 -40.00 -22.28
C SER A 699 -0.80 -39.75 -21.80
N THR A 700 -0.43 -40.18 -20.59
CA THR A 700 0.92 -39.96 -20.05
C THR A 700 1.38 -41.10 -19.15
N GLN A 701 1.97 -42.16 -19.74
CA GLN A 701 2.76 -43.14 -18.97
C GLN A 701 4.03 -42.47 -18.43
N GLN A 702 3.96 -41.89 -17.23
CA GLN A 702 5.06 -41.61 -16.27
C GLN A 702 4.76 -40.36 -15.43
N ARG A 703 3.74 -40.44 -14.56
CA ARG A 703 3.63 -39.61 -13.36
C ARG A 703 3.14 -40.49 -12.21
N ARG A 704 4.06 -41.25 -11.60
CA ARG A 704 3.81 -41.85 -10.29
C ARG A 704 4.42 -40.95 -9.21
N SER A 705 3.57 -40.35 -8.38
CA SER A 705 3.90 -40.17 -6.97
C SER A 705 3.56 -41.48 -6.24
N PRO A 706 4.35 -41.95 -5.26
CA PRO A 706 4.13 -43.24 -4.60
C PRO A 706 2.91 -43.29 -3.66
N ASN A 707 2.19 -42.20 -3.46
CA ASN A 707 0.95 -42.15 -2.68
C ASN A 707 -0.20 -41.84 -3.63
N GLY A 708 -1.11 -42.81 -3.81
CA GLY A 708 -2.41 -42.55 -4.41
C GLY A 708 -3.22 -41.71 -3.44
N ASP A 709 -3.20 -40.39 -3.59
CA ASP A 709 -4.09 -39.51 -2.85
C ASP A 709 -5.52 -39.72 -3.40
N GLU A 710 -6.47 -40.03 -2.51
CA GLU A 710 -7.90 -40.07 -2.83
C GLU A 710 -8.36 -38.75 -3.49
N PRO A 711 -9.38 -38.80 -4.38
CA PRO A 711 -9.95 -37.58 -4.96
C PRO A 711 -10.46 -36.65 -3.84
N ASP A 712 -10.04 -35.40 -3.87
CA ASP A 712 -10.38 -34.35 -2.89
C ASP A 712 -11.86 -33.94 -3.01
N VAL A 713 -12.73 -34.81 -2.48
CA VAL A 713 -14.19 -34.67 -2.45
C VAL A 713 -14.67 -34.73 -1.02
N ASP A 714 -15.44 -33.73 -0.62
CA ASP A 714 -15.99 -33.63 0.72
C ASP A 714 -16.99 -34.76 1.03
N THR A 715 -17.06 -35.14 2.30
CA THR A 715 -18.18 -35.84 2.94
C THR A 715 -19.05 -34.85 3.72
N PHE A 716 -20.25 -35.27 4.15
CA PHE A 716 -21.06 -34.46 5.08
C PHE A 716 -20.32 -34.05 6.35
N GLU A 717 -19.42 -34.90 6.85
CA GLU A 717 -18.60 -34.59 8.02
C GLU A 717 -17.65 -33.43 7.71
N THR A 718 -16.88 -33.53 6.63
CA THR A 718 -15.97 -32.45 6.22
C THR A 718 -16.71 -31.16 5.87
N LEU A 719 -17.90 -31.25 5.25
CA LEU A 719 -18.73 -30.09 4.95
C LEU A 719 -19.24 -29.39 6.22
N ALA A 720 -19.67 -30.15 7.24
CA ALA A 720 -20.12 -29.57 8.51
C ALA A 720 -19.01 -28.78 9.21
N TYR A 721 -17.78 -29.32 9.24
CA TYR A 721 -16.63 -28.59 9.77
C TYR A 721 -16.21 -27.40 8.91
N ARG A 722 -16.34 -27.47 7.57
CA ARG A 722 -16.12 -26.29 6.69
C ARG A 722 -17.13 -25.19 6.97
N LEU A 723 -18.39 -25.53 7.21
CA LEU A 723 -19.43 -24.57 7.60
C LEU A 723 -19.11 -23.94 8.97
N GLN A 724 -18.82 -24.76 9.99
CA GLN A 724 -18.41 -24.29 11.32
C GLN A 724 -17.20 -23.35 11.24
N PHE A 725 -16.17 -23.72 10.46
CA PHE A 725 -14.99 -22.90 10.23
C PHE A 725 -15.37 -21.58 9.54
N GLY A 726 -16.15 -21.61 8.46
CA GLY A 726 -16.62 -20.40 7.77
C GLY A 726 -17.39 -19.44 8.67
N LEU A 727 -18.28 -19.96 9.52
CA LEU A 727 -19.02 -19.16 10.51
C LEU A 727 -18.12 -18.60 11.62
N THR A 728 -17.11 -19.36 12.05
CA THR A 728 -16.10 -18.90 13.01
C THR A 728 -15.28 -17.73 12.45
N ILE A 729 -14.90 -17.80 11.17
CA ILE A 729 -14.21 -16.69 10.49
C ILE A 729 -15.14 -15.49 10.28
N ALA A 730 -16.43 -15.69 10.02
CA ALA A 730 -17.41 -14.61 9.98
C ALA A 730 -17.57 -13.89 11.34
N LEU A 731 -17.52 -14.64 12.45
CA LEU A 731 -17.47 -14.06 13.81
C LEU A 731 -16.17 -13.28 14.04
N LEU A 732 -15.03 -13.84 13.65
CA LEU A 732 -13.75 -13.15 13.77
C LEU A 732 -13.76 -11.82 13.01
N ASP A 733 -14.16 -11.82 11.73
CA ASP A 733 -14.29 -10.60 10.90
C ASP A 733 -15.24 -9.57 11.54
N ARG A 734 -16.37 -10.03 12.08
CA ARG A 734 -17.29 -9.16 12.81
C ARG A 734 -16.62 -8.49 14.03
N HIS A 735 -15.97 -9.27 14.89
CA HIS A 735 -15.43 -8.75 16.14
C HIS A 735 -14.23 -7.85 15.92
N THR A 736 -13.36 -8.19 14.97
CA THR A 736 -12.23 -7.33 14.58
C THR A 736 -12.71 -5.99 14.03
N ARG A 737 -13.81 -5.94 13.26
CA ARG A 737 -14.44 -4.66 12.85
C ARG A 737 -14.80 -3.76 14.02
N ILE A 738 -15.37 -4.32 15.09
CA ILE A 738 -15.70 -3.53 16.28
C ILE A 738 -14.41 -3.06 16.97
N VAL A 739 -13.44 -3.96 17.19
CA VAL A 739 -12.21 -3.62 17.91
C VAL A 739 -11.42 -2.52 17.19
N PHE A 740 -11.23 -2.66 15.87
CA PHE A 740 -10.39 -1.78 15.07
C PHE A 740 -11.09 -0.46 14.74
N TYR A 741 -12.37 -0.48 14.37
CA TYR A 741 -13.07 0.74 13.94
C TYR A 741 -13.80 1.49 15.05
N GLU A 742 -14.18 0.80 16.13
CA GLU A 742 -14.68 1.46 17.33
C GLU A 742 -13.56 1.69 18.36
N TRP A 743 -12.29 1.83 17.92
CA TRP A 743 -11.10 2.02 18.80
C TRP A 743 -11.23 3.21 19.78
N HIS A 744 -12.07 4.19 19.46
CA HIS A 744 -12.39 5.31 20.34
C HIS A 744 -13.21 4.91 21.58
N ASN A 745 -13.87 3.75 21.56
CA ASN A 745 -14.66 3.19 22.66
C ASN A 745 -13.80 2.34 23.64
N ARG A 746 -12.51 2.15 23.34
CA ARG A 746 -11.60 1.36 24.16
C ARG A 746 -11.44 1.90 25.59
N PRO A 747 -11.09 1.03 26.56
CA PRO A 747 -10.65 1.46 27.89
C PRO A 747 -9.57 2.54 27.89
N GLN A 748 -9.71 3.54 28.76
CA GLN A 748 -8.73 4.65 28.88
C GLN A 748 -7.33 4.21 29.32
N SER A 749 -7.18 3.01 29.87
CA SER A 749 -5.87 2.44 30.23
C SER A 749 -5.04 1.99 29.03
N ILE A 750 -5.67 1.80 27.87
CA ILE A 750 -5.03 1.43 26.61
C ILE A 750 -4.59 2.72 25.92
N ASN A 751 -3.35 3.13 26.18
CA ASN A 751 -2.76 4.35 25.63
C ASN A 751 -2.06 4.13 24.28
N ASP A 752 -2.14 2.92 23.74
CA ASP A 752 -1.53 2.57 22.47
C ASP A 752 -2.20 3.32 21.32
N GLU A 753 -1.44 3.55 20.25
CA GLU A 753 -2.00 3.96 18.98
C GLU A 753 -2.95 2.86 18.47
N SER A 754 -3.85 3.20 17.54
CA SER A 754 -4.77 2.20 16.98
C SER A 754 -4.02 0.98 16.48
N SER A 755 -4.68 -0.18 16.52
CA SER A 755 -4.20 -1.47 15.98
C SER A 755 -3.64 -1.39 14.55
N HIS A 756 -4.00 -0.32 13.83
CA HIS A 756 -3.42 0.08 12.57
C HIS A 756 -2.05 0.76 12.75
N GLY A 757 -0.97 -0.03 12.68
CA GLY A 757 0.39 0.44 12.95
C GLY A 757 0.96 1.33 11.84
N ARG A 758 0.48 1.21 10.60
CA ARG A 758 0.99 1.98 9.45
C ARG A 758 0.05 3.10 8.98
N MET A 759 -1.03 3.37 9.69
CA MET A 759 -2.09 4.24 9.17
C MET A 759 -2.23 5.53 9.99
N PRO A 760 -2.16 6.71 9.35
CA PRO A 760 -2.45 7.96 10.03
C PRO A 760 -3.94 8.01 10.41
N ALA A 761 -4.27 7.80 11.70
CA ALA A 761 -5.65 7.78 12.18
C ALA A 761 -6.48 9.01 11.76
N ALA A 762 -5.83 10.16 11.66
CA ALA A 762 -6.35 11.43 11.14
C ALA A 762 -6.99 11.32 9.75
N MET A 763 -6.40 10.52 8.86
CA MET A 763 -6.81 10.42 7.46
C MET A 763 -8.00 9.48 7.25
N LEU A 764 -8.34 8.62 8.23
CA LEU A 764 -9.44 7.67 8.13
C LEU A 764 -10.80 8.35 7.88
N ASN A 765 -10.97 9.58 8.41
CA ASN A 765 -12.18 10.39 8.25
C ASN A 765 -12.08 11.44 7.13
N ILE A 766 -10.91 11.59 6.50
CA ILE A 766 -10.68 12.51 5.39
C ILE A 766 -10.77 11.75 4.06
N LEU A 767 -10.08 10.61 3.96
CA LEU A 767 -10.11 9.77 2.78
C LEU A 767 -11.44 9.02 2.66
N PRO A 768 -11.86 8.70 1.43
CA PRO A 768 -13.10 7.98 1.20
C PRO A 768 -12.96 6.50 1.60
N LEU A 769 -14.07 5.90 2.01
CA LEU A 769 -14.14 4.45 2.28
C LEU A 769 -14.17 3.66 0.95
N PRO A 770 -13.67 2.42 0.93
CA PRO A 770 -13.80 1.54 -0.23
C PRO A 770 -15.27 1.24 -0.56
N PRO A 771 -15.60 0.98 -1.84
CA PRO A 771 -16.93 0.52 -2.26
C PRO A 771 -17.45 -0.71 -1.52
N THR A 772 -16.56 -1.64 -1.20
CA THR A 772 -16.86 -2.84 -0.41
C THR A 772 -17.21 -2.54 1.05
N GLY A 773 -17.08 -1.29 1.50
CA GLY A 773 -16.92 -0.96 2.90
C GLY A 773 -15.54 -1.37 3.40
N ARG A 774 -15.30 -1.21 4.70
CA ARG A 774 -14.04 -1.66 5.28
C ARG A 774 -14.02 -3.19 5.35
N GLN A 775 -12.99 -3.80 4.78
CA GLN A 775 -12.88 -5.25 4.70
C GLN A 775 -11.71 -5.75 5.52
N PHE A 776 -11.90 -6.93 6.10
CA PHE A 776 -10.80 -7.73 6.59
C PHE A 776 -10.79 -9.10 5.94
N GLY A 777 -9.61 -9.69 5.88
CA GLY A 777 -9.52 -11.12 5.72
C GLY A 777 -8.27 -11.66 6.38
N THR A 778 -8.22 -12.97 6.50
CA THR A 778 -7.34 -13.64 7.42
C THR A 778 -6.29 -14.44 6.65
N TYR A 779 -5.07 -14.41 7.17
CA TYR A 779 -3.93 -15.19 6.73
C TYR A 779 -3.51 -16.11 7.86
N TYR A 780 -3.17 -17.35 7.49
CA TYR A 780 -2.59 -18.31 8.39
C TYR A 780 -1.18 -18.67 7.90
N SER A 781 -0.15 -18.27 8.65
CA SER A 781 1.24 -18.57 8.33
C SER A 781 1.84 -19.55 9.34
N ARG A 782 2.69 -20.45 8.84
CA ARG A 782 3.43 -21.42 9.64
C ARG A 782 4.89 -20.98 9.74
N GLY A 783 5.51 -21.10 10.91
CA GLY A 783 6.96 -21.18 11.01
C GLY A 783 7.51 -22.31 10.11
N ASN A 784 8.59 -22.05 9.37
CA ASN A 784 9.20 -23.05 8.49
C ASN A 784 9.69 -24.29 9.29
N ASP A 785 9.09 -25.48 9.05
CA ASP A 785 9.49 -26.75 9.68
C ASP A 785 10.90 -27.23 9.22
N ASP A 786 11.54 -26.59 8.23
CA ASP A 786 12.83 -27.06 7.66
C ASP A 786 14.05 -26.66 8.52
N ASN A 787 13.90 -25.76 9.50
CA ASN A 787 14.97 -25.43 10.45
C ASN A 787 14.80 -26.20 11.77
N LYS A 788 15.23 -27.46 11.78
CA LYS A 788 15.29 -28.36 12.95
C LYS A 788 16.18 -27.89 14.12
N SER A 789 16.68 -26.65 14.11
CA SER A 789 17.64 -26.11 15.09
C SER A 789 17.12 -24.93 15.92
N SER A 790 15.86 -24.53 15.75
CA SER A 790 15.18 -23.63 16.69
C SER A 790 14.46 -24.47 17.75
N ARG A 791 14.89 -24.34 19.02
CA ARG A 791 14.26 -25.00 20.17
C ARG A 791 12.91 -24.38 20.59
N ASN A 792 12.40 -23.40 19.83
CA ASN A 792 11.07 -22.79 20.00
C ASN A 792 10.21 -22.92 18.71
N GLY A 793 10.23 -24.10 18.08
CA GLY A 793 9.59 -24.33 16.78
C GLY A 793 8.14 -24.80 16.85
N SER A 794 7.16 -23.89 16.97
CA SER A 794 5.81 -24.00 16.37
C SER A 794 4.93 -22.78 16.69
N ASN A 795 5.26 -21.59 16.20
CA ASN A 795 4.32 -20.48 16.32
C ASN A 795 3.43 -20.44 15.08
N ASN A 796 2.18 -20.90 15.25
CA ASN A 796 1.11 -20.68 14.29
C ASN A 796 0.73 -19.19 14.40
N ALA A 797 0.88 -18.43 13.32
CA ALA A 797 0.55 -17.01 13.30
C ALA A 797 -0.72 -16.76 12.49
N LEU A 798 -1.56 -15.87 13.02
CA LEU A 798 -2.77 -15.38 12.37
C LEU A 798 -2.58 -13.90 12.06
N THR A 799 -2.63 -13.54 10.80
CA THR A 799 -2.48 -12.16 10.31
C THR A 799 -3.79 -11.72 9.66
N LEU A 800 -4.16 -10.46 9.83
CA LEU A 800 -5.37 -9.85 9.28
C LEU A 800 -4.96 -8.82 8.22
N PHE A 801 -5.44 -8.97 7.01
CA PHE A 801 -5.46 -7.90 6.02
C PHE A 801 -6.54 -6.89 6.40
N ALA A 802 -6.21 -5.60 6.43
CA ALA A 802 -7.10 -4.51 6.78
C ALA A 802 -7.18 -3.48 5.65
N TYR A 803 -8.29 -3.51 4.90
CA TYR A 803 -8.57 -2.55 3.84
C TYR A 803 -9.58 -1.50 4.30
N THR A 804 -9.09 -0.27 4.50
CA THR A 804 -9.83 0.75 5.29
C THR A 804 -10.32 1.95 4.48
N ASN A 805 -9.55 2.42 3.50
CA ASN A 805 -9.74 3.65 2.72
C ASN A 805 -9.12 3.53 1.33
N ILE A 806 -9.56 4.37 0.39
CA ILE A 806 -8.97 4.45 -0.96
C ILE A 806 -7.69 5.30 -0.90
N GLY A 807 -6.54 4.64 -0.78
CA GLY A 807 -5.24 5.30 -0.53
C GLY A 807 -4.82 6.27 -1.63
N ARG A 808 -5.01 5.91 -2.90
CA ARG A 808 -4.70 6.76 -4.07
C ARG A 808 -5.36 8.13 -4.06
N CYS A 809 -6.52 8.28 -3.39
CA CYS A 809 -7.18 9.57 -3.24
C CYS A 809 -6.32 10.57 -2.45
N TYR A 810 -5.37 10.12 -1.63
CA TYR A 810 -4.42 11.00 -0.94
C TYR A 810 -3.58 11.82 -1.93
N ILE A 811 -3.10 11.18 -3.01
CA ILE A 811 -2.25 11.81 -4.02
C ILE A 811 -3.08 12.53 -5.07
N LEU A 812 -4.10 11.86 -5.61
CA LEU A 812 -4.96 12.43 -6.66
C LEU A 812 -5.68 13.71 -6.19
N ASN A 813 -6.06 13.76 -4.91
CA ASN A 813 -6.68 14.94 -4.31
C ASN A 813 -5.71 15.77 -3.48
N PHE A 814 -4.38 15.58 -3.57
CA PHE A 814 -3.44 16.29 -2.69
C PHE A 814 -3.62 17.82 -2.79
N HIS A 815 -3.86 18.35 -3.99
CA HIS A 815 -4.14 19.77 -4.24
C HIS A 815 -5.41 20.32 -3.54
N ARG A 816 -6.30 19.45 -3.06
CA ARG A 816 -7.54 19.82 -2.37
C ARG A 816 -7.81 19.01 -1.09
N LEU A 817 -6.81 18.28 -0.59
CA LEU A 817 -6.98 17.24 0.44
C LEU A 817 -7.62 17.76 1.73
N LEU A 818 -7.24 18.98 2.14
CA LEU A 818 -7.76 19.63 3.35
C LEU A 818 -8.68 20.82 3.04
N THR A 819 -8.92 21.13 1.76
CA THR A 819 -9.62 22.35 1.33
C THR A 819 -11.04 22.42 1.86
N ASP A 820 -11.77 21.32 1.83
CA ASP A 820 -13.15 21.29 2.35
C ASP A 820 -13.20 21.45 3.89
N PHE A 821 -12.09 21.24 4.60
CA PHE A 821 -12.01 21.31 6.07
C PHE A 821 -11.52 22.66 6.59
N ASN A 822 -10.54 23.28 5.92
CA ASN A 822 -9.94 24.54 6.37
C ASN A 822 -10.27 25.74 5.45
N GLY A 823 -10.97 25.52 4.34
CA GLY A 823 -11.30 26.55 3.34
C GLY A 823 -10.10 27.00 2.50
N GLN A 824 -8.94 26.35 2.63
CA GLN A 824 -7.72 26.75 1.96
C GLN A 824 -7.40 25.82 0.81
N ARG A 825 -7.12 26.42 -0.35
CA ARG A 825 -6.64 25.68 -1.51
C ARG A 825 -5.29 25.05 -1.20
N GLY A 826 -5.11 23.77 -1.52
CA GLY A 826 -3.84 23.05 -1.41
C GLY A 826 -2.80 23.48 -2.46
N PRO A 827 -1.61 22.85 -2.49
CA PRO A 827 -0.55 23.16 -3.45
C PRO A 827 -0.93 22.76 -4.89
N ASN A 828 -0.32 23.42 -5.87
CA ASN A 828 -0.36 22.92 -7.25
C ASN A 828 0.55 21.68 -7.35
N VAL A 829 0.01 20.59 -7.87
CA VAL A 829 0.68 19.29 -7.95
C VAL A 829 1.15 19.03 -9.37
N LEU A 830 2.44 18.75 -9.52
CA LEU A 830 3.05 18.26 -10.76
C LEU A 830 3.40 16.78 -10.59
N ALA A 831 2.66 15.92 -11.26
CA ALA A 831 2.90 14.47 -11.28
C ALA A 831 3.67 14.09 -12.55
N LEU A 832 4.81 13.42 -12.40
CA LEU A 832 5.67 12.99 -13.49
C LEU A 832 5.77 11.47 -13.50
N SER A 833 5.64 10.84 -14.66
CA SER A 833 5.72 9.39 -14.76
C SER A 833 6.03 8.89 -16.17
N GLY A 834 6.68 7.73 -16.26
CA GLY A 834 6.91 7.04 -17.54
C GLY A 834 5.83 6.04 -17.96
N THR A 835 4.90 5.73 -17.07
CA THR A 835 3.85 4.72 -17.29
C THR A 835 2.48 5.19 -16.76
N SER A 836 2.30 6.48 -16.49
CA SER A 836 1.05 7.02 -15.95
C SER A 836 -0.12 6.97 -16.93
N TYR A 837 0.16 6.73 -18.22
CA TYR A 837 -0.83 6.59 -19.28
C TYR A 837 -0.87 5.17 -19.84
N LEU A 838 -1.50 4.24 -19.11
CA LEU A 838 -1.80 2.88 -19.57
C LEU A 838 -3.29 2.62 -19.31
N PRO A 839 -4.22 3.10 -20.15
CA PRO A 839 -5.65 3.22 -19.82
C PRO A 839 -6.30 1.96 -19.22
N ASP A 840 -5.87 0.76 -19.62
CA ASP A 840 -6.43 -0.49 -19.09
C ASP A 840 -5.79 -0.96 -17.76
N SER A 841 -4.62 -0.43 -17.38
CA SER A 841 -3.89 -0.85 -16.17
C SER A 841 -4.43 -0.17 -14.91
N THR A 842 -4.88 -0.96 -13.97
CA THR A 842 -5.38 -0.51 -12.67
C THR A 842 -4.28 -0.10 -11.69
N SER A 843 -3.05 -0.58 -11.90
CA SER A 843 -1.86 -0.25 -11.10
C SER A 843 -1.15 1.02 -11.57
N PHE A 844 -0.98 1.22 -12.88
CA PHE A 844 -0.12 2.30 -13.40
C PHE A 844 -0.89 3.53 -13.91
N HIS A 845 -2.14 3.38 -14.33
CA HIS A 845 -2.87 4.50 -14.90
C HIS A 845 -3.33 5.52 -13.85
N VAL A 846 -2.79 6.73 -13.96
CA VAL A 846 -3.13 7.85 -13.06
C VAL A 846 -4.34 8.63 -13.60
N GLY A 847 -4.40 8.82 -14.92
CA GLY A 847 -5.44 9.57 -15.62
C GLY A 847 -4.90 10.15 -16.93
N ASN A 848 -5.73 10.91 -17.64
CA ASN A 848 -5.33 11.57 -18.88
C ASN A 848 -4.26 12.63 -18.58
N PRO A 849 -3.08 12.57 -19.23
CA PRO A 849 -2.02 13.54 -19.02
C PRO A 849 -2.36 14.88 -19.68
N GLN A 850 -1.98 15.98 -19.03
CA GLN A 850 -2.07 17.34 -19.58
C GLN A 850 -0.83 17.71 -20.41
N GLY A 851 0.24 16.91 -20.33
CA GLY A 851 1.45 17.08 -21.12
C GLY A 851 2.17 15.75 -21.38
N VAL A 852 2.90 15.71 -22.49
CA VAL A 852 3.73 14.57 -22.89
C VAL A 852 5.18 15.02 -23.06
N LEU A 853 6.09 14.30 -22.41
CA LEU A 853 7.54 14.44 -22.59
C LEU A 853 8.05 13.34 -23.51
N MET A 854 8.62 13.80 -24.60
CA MET A 854 9.02 13.00 -25.74
C MET A 854 10.56 12.99 -25.83
N PRO A 855 11.20 11.86 -26.17
CA PRO A 855 12.63 11.85 -26.41
C PRO A 855 12.94 12.45 -27.79
N GLU A 856 14.22 12.81 -28.01
CA GLU A 856 14.75 13.28 -29.29
C GLU A 856 14.55 12.24 -30.41
N GLN A 857 14.47 12.70 -31.66
CA GLN A 857 14.14 11.82 -32.79
C GLN A 857 15.14 10.67 -32.95
N GLY A 858 16.45 10.95 -32.86
CA GLY A 858 17.49 9.90 -32.95
C GLY A 858 17.37 8.83 -31.86
N ALA A 859 16.95 9.21 -30.65
CA ALA A 859 16.70 8.25 -29.57
C ALA A 859 15.46 7.39 -29.86
N ARG A 860 14.40 7.94 -30.48
CA ARG A 860 13.23 7.15 -30.90
C ARG A 860 13.59 6.14 -31.98
N ASP A 861 14.35 6.58 -32.98
CA ASP A 861 14.78 5.73 -34.08
C ASP A 861 15.66 4.58 -33.55
N ALA A 862 16.53 4.87 -32.58
CA ALA A 862 17.33 3.86 -31.88
C ALA A 862 16.46 2.89 -31.05
N ILE A 863 15.45 3.39 -30.33
CA ILE A 863 14.53 2.52 -29.57
C ILE A 863 13.74 1.60 -30.52
N ALA A 864 13.30 2.11 -31.67
CA ALA A 864 12.58 1.33 -32.68
C ALA A 864 13.43 0.22 -33.34
N GLN A 865 14.77 0.32 -33.24
CA GLN A 865 15.71 -0.73 -33.66
C GLN A 865 15.95 -1.81 -32.59
N SER A 866 15.29 -1.71 -31.43
CA SER A 866 15.40 -2.74 -30.40
C SER A 866 14.86 -4.07 -30.90
N HIS A 867 15.44 -5.17 -30.42
CA HIS A 867 15.11 -6.52 -30.85
C HIS A 867 14.35 -7.26 -29.76
N PHE A 868 13.24 -7.91 -30.10
CA PHE A 868 12.52 -8.80 -29.20
C PHE A 868 12.46 -10.22 -29.76
N LYS A 869 12.62 -11.22 -28.89
CA LYS A 869 12.54 -12.63 -29.27
C LYS A 869 11.87 -13.49 -28.21
N PHE A 870 10.93 -14.34 -28.62
CA PHE A 870 10.39 -15.41 -27.79
C PHE A 870 11.30 -16.65 -27.90
N LEU A 871 11.96 -17.00 -26.79
CA LEU A 871 13.02 -18.01 -26.70
C LEU A 871 12.70 -19.06 -25.62
N PRO A 872 11.65 -19.89 -25.80
CA PRO A 872 11.32 -20.94 -24.85
C PRO A 872 12.44 -21.98 -24.75
N GLN A 873 12.71 -22.46 -23.54
CA GLN A 873 13.71 -23.50 -23.28
C GLN A 873 13.02 -24.87 -23.12
N PHE A 874 13.74 -25.96 -23.40
CA PHE A 874 13.19 -27.31 -23.41
C PHE A 874 14.00 -28.22 -22.49
N ASN A 875 13.33 -29.20 -21.88
CA ASN A 875 14.02 -30.22 -21.11
C ASN A 875 14.64 -31.30 -22.01
N GLN A 876 15.33 -32.26 -21.42
CA GLN A 876 15.94 -33.39 -22.13
C GLN A 876 14.94 -34.27 -22.92
N LYS A 877 13.65 -34.19 -22.59
CA LYS A 877 12.56 -34.91 -23.28
C LYS A 877 11.86 -34.04 -24.34
N ASN A 878 12.49 -32.95 -24.76
CA ASN A 878 11.95 -31.95 -25.70
C ASN A 878 10.61 -31.33 -25.27
N LYS A 879 10.31 -31.30 -23.97
CA LYS A 879 9.11 -30.62 -23.47
C LYS A 879 9.43 -29.17 -23.08
N PRO A 880 8.58 -28.19 -23.44
CA PRO A 880 8.76 -26.80 -23.05
C PRO A 880 8.84 -26.64 -21.53
N LEU A 881 9.84 -25.89 -21.05
CA LEU A 881 10.03 -25.56 -19.65
C LEU A 881 9.13 -24.39 -19.24
N ARG A 882 8.20 -24.67 -18.33
CA ARG A 882 7.22 -23.72 -17.82
C ARG A 882 7.46 -23.44 -16.34
N ILE A 883 7.91 -22.23 -16.00
CA ILE A 883 8.08 -21.83 -14.58
C ILE A 883 6.79 -21.20 -14.05
N SER A 884 6.20 -20.28 -14.80
CA SER A 884 5.02 -19.55 -14.36
C SER A 884 3.78 -20.44 -14.34
N GLY A 885 3.13 -20.50 -13.17
CA GLY A 885 1.99 -21.40 -12.91
C GLY A 885 2.40 -22.80 -12.42
N SER A 886 3.71 -23.07 -12.27
CA SER A 886 4.20 -24.31 -11.65
C SER A 886 4.26 -24.19 -10.12
N PRO A 887 4.06 -25.28 -9.35
CA PRO A 887 4.12 -25.26 -7.89
C PRO A 887 5.48 -24.80 -7.36
N GLU A 888 5.51 -24.01 -6.27
CA GLU A 888 6.74 -23.47 -5.66
C GLU A 888 7.82 -24.54 -5.41
N GLN A 889 7.42 -25.72 -4.93
CA GLN A 889 8.32 -26.85 -4.65
C GLN A 889 9.10 -27.33 -5.87
N GLN A 890 8.59 -27.09 -7.08
CA GLN A 890 9.22 -27.50 -8.34
C GLN A 890 10.02 -26.37 -9.00
N LYS A 891 9.80 -25.11 -8.61
CA LYS A 891 10.40 -23.94 -9.29
C LYS A 891 11.92 -23.94 -9.23
N MET A 892 12.52 -24.33 -8.10
CA MET A 892 13.98 -24.39 -7.96
C MET A 892 14.62 -25.30 -9.04
N GLY A 893 14.07 -26.51 -9.24
CA GLY A 893 14.55 -27.43 -10.27
C GLY A 893 14.37 -26.88 -11.68
N LEU A 894 13.24 -26.23 -11.96
CA LEU A 894 12.97 -25.62 -13.26
C LEU A 894 13.92 -24.46 -13.58
N PHE A 895 14.25 -23.60 -12.60
CA PHE A 895 15.25 -22.54 -12.78
C PHE A 895 16.64 -23.11 -13.08
N GLN A 896 17.01 -24.20 -12.43
CA GLN A 896 18.28 -24.88 -12.71
C GLN A 896 18.31 -25.47 -14.13
N GLU A 897 17.22 -26.08 -14.58
CA GLU A 897 17.11 -26.61 -15.95
C GLU A 897 17.16 -25.49 -17.00
N ILE A 898 16.44 -24.38 -16.80
CA ILE A 898 16.50 -23.22 -17.71
C ILE A 898 17.92 -22.63 -17.75
N ALA A 899 18.57 -22.45 -16.60
CA ALA A 899 19.94 -21.94 -16.53
C ALA A 899 20.93 -22.84 -17.30
N ARG A 900 20.82 -24.17 -17.13
CA ARG A 900 21.64 -25.14 -17.88
C ARG A 900 21.41 -25.03 -19.39
N SER A 901 20.16 -24.95 -19.81
CA SER A 901 19.78 -24.85 -21.23
C SER A 901 20.34 -23.57 -21.87
N LEU A 902 20.18 -22.44 -21.18
CA LEU A 902 20.66 -21.13 -21.62
C LEU A 902 22.19 -21.02 -21.71
N VAL A 903 22.93 -21.70 -20.83
CA VAL A 903 24.40 -21.71 -20.84
C VAL A 903 24.94 -22.71 -21.88
N GLY A 904 24.26 -23.84 -22.08
CA GLY A 904 24.75 -24.95 -22.89
C GLY A 904 26.02 -25.59 -22.32
N THR A 905 26.82 -26.24 -23.17
CA THR A 905 28.10 -26.84 -22.79
C THR A 905 29.17 -25.76 -22.62
N ASN A 906 29.35 -25.27 -21.39
CA ASN A 906 30.37 -24.28 -21.01
C ASN A 906 30.34 -22.96 -21.82
N GLY A 907 29.14 -22.40 -22.05
CA GLY A 907 28.95 -21.11 -22.72
C GLY A 907 28.74 -21.18 -24.24
N THR A 908 28.41 -22.36 -24.78
CA THR A 908 28.01 -22.56 -26.18
C THR A 908 26.53 -22.24 -26.44
N GLY A 909 25.70 -22.17 -25.39
CA GLY A 909 24.29 -21.84 -25.45
C GLY A 909 24.00 -20.36 -25.70
N ASP A 910 22.72 -20.00 -25.59
CA ASP A 910 22.17 -18.68 -25.92
C ASP A 910 22.89 -17.53 -25.20
N LEU A 911 23.16 -17.64 -23.89
CA LEU A 911 23.81 -16.56 -23.12
C LEU A 911 25.24 -16.28 -23.63
N GLY A 912 25.95 -17.31 -24.07
CA GLY A 912 27.30 -17.17 -24.61
C GLY A 912 27.32 -16.62 -26.02
N GLN A 913 26.36 -17.01 -26.86
CA GLN A 913 26.17 -16.42 -28.19
C GLN A 913 25.83 -14.94 -28.08
N GLU A 914 24.91 -14.58 -27.19
CA GLU A 914 24.49 -13.20 -27.00
C GLU A 914 25.62 -12.28 -26.51
N LEU A 915 26.43 -12.74 -25.55
CA LEU A 915 27.59 -11.95 -25.10
C LEU A 915 28.58 -11.68 -26.24
N ARG A 916 28.85 -12.67 -27.10
CA ARG A 916 29.71 -12.48 -28.28
C ARG A 916 29.11 -11.52 -29.31
N GLU A 917 27.79 -11.60 -29.51
CA GLU A 917 27.08 -10.71 -30.41
C GLU A 917 27.12 -9.27 -29.91
N LEU A 918 26.89 -9.04 -28.60
CA LEU A 918 27.00 -7.71 -28.00
C LEU A 918 28.44 -7.16 -28.06
N GLU A 919 29.46 -8.01 -27.86
CA GLU A 919 30.86 -7.63 -28.08
C GLU A 919 31.10 -7.20 -29.53
N HIS A 920 30.61 -7.99 -30.51
CA HIS A 920 30.73 -7.70 -31.93
C HIS A 920 30.01 -6.41 -32.36
N LEU A 921 28.80 -6.19 -31.85
CA LEU A 921 28.06 -4.94 -32.05
C LEU A 921 28.84 -3.76 -31.46
N GLY A 922 29.44 -3.92 -30.28
CA GLY A 922 30.26 -2.88 -29.66
C GLY A 922 31.53 -2.51 -30.45
N GLU A 923 32.13 -3.47 -31.16
CA GLU A 923 33.32 -3.26 -31.99
C GLU A 923 33.01 -2.55 -33.31
N ASN A 924 31.85 -2.82 -33.91
CA ASN A 924 31.48 -2.32 -35.25
C ASN A 924 30.56 -1.09 -35.24
N ASP A 925 30.23 -0.56 -34.06
CA ASP A 925 29.23 0.49 -33.93
C ASP A 925 29.80 1.90 -34.10
N LEU A 926 29.53 2.47 -35.27
CA LEU A 926 29.88 3.84 -35.67
C LEU A 926 29.23 4.93 -34.79
N ASN A 927 28.07 4.64 -34.16
CA ASN A 927 27.29 5.60 -33.37
C ASN A 927 27.51 5.46 -31.84
N ASN A 928 28.41 4.57 -31.40
CA ASN A 928 28.72 4.29 -30.00
C ASN A 928 27.48 3.95 -29.13
N HIS A 929 26.41 3.44 -29.71
CA HIS A 929 25.24 2.88 -29.05
C HIS A 929 25.49 1.58 -28.25
N TRP A 930 26.41 0.70 -28.68
CA TRP A 930 26.66 -0.65 -28.16
C TRP A 930 27.99 -0.79 -27.42
N LYS A 931 28.90 0.17 -27.57
CA LYS A 931 30.23 0.16 -26.94
C LYS A 931 30.14 0.04 -25.42
N ASP A 932 30.86 -0.92 -24.84
CA ASP A 932 30.86 -1.25 -23.40
C ASP A 932 29.45 -1.55 -22.86
N ARG A 933 28.68 -2.37 -23.58
CA ARG A 933 27.33 -2.84 -23.18
C ARG A 933 27.15 -4.34 -23.29
N ASP A 934 28.24 -5.09 -23.33
CA ASP A 934 28.30 -6.55 -23.39
C ASP A 934 27.99 -7.18 -22.00
N ARG A 935 26.80 -6.85 -21.47
CA ARG A 935 26.29 -7.32 -20.19
C ARG A 935 24.83 -7.74 -20.31
N LEU A 936 24.47 -8.81 -19.60
CA LEU A 936 23.14 -9.42 -19.59
C LEU A 936 22.45 -9.20 -18.24
N LEU A 937 21.17 -8.84 -18.31
CA LEU A 937 20.28 -8.73 -17.16
C LEU A 937 19.23 -9.84 -17.18
N LEU A 938 19.22 -10.72 -16.18
CA LEU A 938 18.27 -11.83 -16.06
C LEU A 938 17.27 -11.52 -14.94
N LEU A 939 15.99 -11.40 -15.31
CA LEU A 939 14.91 -11.03 -14.40
C LEU A 939 14.12 -12.24 -13.92
N VAL A 940 13.92 -12.30 -12.61
CA VAL A 940 13.13 -13.29 -11.88
C VAL A 940 12.15 -12.59 -10.92
N ASN A 941 11.38 -13.33 -10.12
CA ASN A 941 10.38 -12.74 -9.22
C ASN A 941 10.86 -12.61 -7.76
N SER A 942 11.91 -13.34 -7.31
CA SER A 942 12.40 -13.25 -5.93
C SER A 942 13.93 -13.35 -5.80
N TYR A 943 14.47 -12.91 -4.66
CA TYR A 943 15.91 -12.97 -4.38
C TYR A 943 16.43 -14.41 -4.33
N ASP A 944 15.62 -15.34 -3.80
CA ASP A 944 15.96 -16.77 -3.81
C ASP A 944 16.05 -17.32 -5.23
N GLN A 945 15.11 -16.96 -6.11
CA GLN A 945 15.15 -17.37 -7.52
C GLN A 945 16.40 -16.79 -8.21
N ALA A 946 16.80 -15.56 -7.86
CA ALA A 946 17.98 -14.92 -8.43
C ALA A 946 19.24 -15.69 -8.03
N ARG A 947 19.30 -16.10 -6.77
CA ARG A 947 20.37 -16.96 -6.24
C ARG A 947 20.40 -18.33 -6.91
N TRP A 948 19.24 -18.99 -7.07
CA TRP A 948 19.16 -20.32 -7.69
C TRP A 948 19.68 -20.30 -9.13
N ALA A 949 19.21 -19.35 -9.94
CA ALA A 949 19.62 -19.21 -11.33
C ALA A 949 21.12 -18.83 -11.44
N ALA A 950 21.60 -17.85 -10.66
CA ALA A 950 23.00 -17.43 -10.71
C ALA A 950 23.97 -18.53 -10.26
N ASN A 951 23.63 -19.28 -9.22
CA ASN A 951 24.44 -20.42 -8.77
C ASN A 951 24.55 -21.48 -9.86
N GLU A 952 23.44 -21.81 -10.53
CA GLU A 952 23.47 -22.80 -11.59
C GLU A 952 24.27 -22.32 -12.81
N ILE A 953 24.14 -21.05 -13.21
CA ILE A 953 24.95 -20.45 -14.29
C ILE A 953 26.45 -20.57 -13.95
N ARG A 954 26.86 -20.27 -12.71
CA ARG A 954 28.26 -20.42 -12.27
C ARG A 954 28.73 -21.88 -12.31
N ASN A 955 27.88 -22.81 -11.92
CA ASN A 955 28.22 -24.23 -11.95
C ASN A 955 28.40 -24.74 -13.38
N CYS A 956 27.58 -24.29 -14.32
CA CYS A 956 27.60 -24.74 -15.72
C CYS A 956 28.63 -24.00 -16.59
N TRP A 957 29.11 -22.82 -16.15
CA TRP A 957 30.02 -21.97 -16.90
C TRP A 957 31.30 -21.65 -16.10
N SER A 958 32.21 -22.62 -16.04
CA SER A 958 33.42 -22.54 -15.21
C SER A 958 34.32 -21.35 -15.56
N SER A 959 34.44 -21.00 -16.84
CA SER A 959 35.30 -19.89 -17.32
C SER A 959 34.77 -18.49 -17.02
N LYS A 960 33.48 -18.34 -16.66
CA LYS A 960 32.84 -17.05 -16.39
C LYS A 960 32.30 -16.92 -14.96
N GLN A 961 32.69 -17.81 -14.04
CA GLN A 961 32.18 -17.82 -12.67
C GLN A 961 32.32 -16.49 -11.93
N ASP A 962 33.43 -15.79 -12.12
CA ASP A 962 33.73 -14.52 -11.44
C ASP A 962 33.03 -13.31 -12.08
N PHE A 963 32.28 -13.54 -13.17
CA PHE A 963 31.55 -12.51 -13.92
C PHE A 963 30.03 -12.57 -13.70
N VAL A 964 29.54 -13.53 -12.92
CA VAL A 964 28.10 -13.76 -12.67
C VAL A 964 27.74 -13.31 -11.26
N TYR A 965 26.81 -12.36 -11.19
CA TYR A 965 26.33 -11.77 -9.96
C TYR A 965 24.84 -12.05 -9.75
N HIS A 966 24.42 -12.04 -8.49
CA HIS A 966 23.02 -12.01 -8.10
C HIS A 966 22.78 -10.93 -7.07
N LEU A 967 21.62 -10.30 -7.17
CA LEU A 967 21.21 -9.29 -6.21
C LEU A 967 20.79 -9.93 -4.89
N VAL A 968 21.14 -9.32 -3.77
CA VAL A 968 20.68 -9.66 -2.42
C VAL A 968 20.01 -8.44 -1.76
N PRO A 969 19.03 -8.65 -0.87
CA PRO A 969 18.40 -7.54 -0.15
C PRO A 969 19.43 -6.80 0.73
N ASP A 970 19.20 -5.52 0.98
CA ASP A 970 20.03 -4.76 1.92
C ASP A 970 19.80 -5.32 3.33
N ASN A 971 20.88 -5.65 4.05
CA ASN A 971 20.89 -6.39 5.33
C ASN A 971 20.18 -5.70 6.53
N ILE A 972 19.16 -4.86 6.35
CA ILE A 972 18.59 -4.03 7.43
C ILE A 972 17.04 -3.99 7.50
N GLU A 973 16.28 -4.59 6.57
CA GLU A 973 14.82 -4.32 6.54
C GLU A 973 13.86 -5.40 7.09
N THR A 974 14.33 -6.53 7.63
CA THR A 974 13.39 -7.61 8.03
C THR A 974 13.56 -8.20 9.43
N TYR A 975 14.24 -7.51 10.35
CA TYR A 975 14.49 -8.05 11.68
C TYR A 975 13.97 -7.12 12.78
N THR A 976 12.91 -7.56 13.48
CA THR A 976 12.57 -7.10 14.82
C THR A 976 13.73 -7.42 15.79
N GLU A 977 13.79 -6.70 16.91
CA GLU A 977 14.91 -6.69 17.87
C GLU A 977 15.32 -8.09 18.40
N ASP A 978 14.47 -9.12 18.24
CA ASP A 978 14.71 -10.50 18.73
C ASP A 978 15.64 -11.36 17.85
N ASN A 979 16.07 -10.89 16.67
CA ASN A 979 16.91 -11.69 15.76
C ASN A 979 18.43 -11.48 15.92
N PHE A 980 18.89 -10.88 17.02
CA PHE A 980 20.33 -10.72 17.29
C PHE A 980 21.06 -12.08 17.41
N ASP A 981 20.37 -13.12 17.90
CA ASP A 981 20.91 -14.48 18.00
C ASP A 981 20.90 -15.25 16.66
N GLU A 982 20.08 -14.83 15.69
CA GLU A 982 20.13 -15.34 14.31
C GLU A 982 21.22 -14.63 13.48
N LEU A 983 21.58 -13.39 13.81
CA LEU A 983 22.64 -12.65 13.13
C LEU A 983 23.98 -13.40 13.18
N ALA A 984 24.28 -14.09 14.29
CA ALA A 984 25.48 -14.93 14.43
C ALA A 984 25.44 -16.21 13.55
N LYS A 985 24.25 -16.65 13.10
CA LYS A 985 24.07 -17.80 12.20
C LYS A 985 24.01 -17.41 10.71
N PHE A 986 23.68 -16.14 10.40
CA PHE A 986 23.65 -15.59 9.04
C PHE A 986 24.97 -14.98 8.57
N VAL A 987 26.00 -14.87 9.43
CA VAL A 987 27.39 -14.71 8.98
C VAL A 987 27.92 -16.03 8.39
N LYS A 988 27.22 -16.54 7.37
CA LYS A 988 27.86 -17.41 6.37
C LYS A 988 28.80 -16.53 5.56
N LEU A 989 29.96 -17.06 5.15
CA LEU A 989 30.88 -16.37 4.24
C LEU A 989 30.11 -15.70 3.10
N PRO A 990 30.51 -14.51 2.61
CA PRO A 990 29.81 -13.81 1.53
C PRO A 990 29.61 -14.78 0.36
N ASP A 991 28.35 -15.02 -0.03
CA ASP A 991 28.02 -15.84 -1.19
C ASP A 991 28.80 -15.31 -2.40
N LYS A 992 29.53 -16.21 -3.10
CA LYS A 992 30.34 -15.83 -4.26
C LYS A 992 29.46 -15.11 -5.29
N GLY A 993 29.81 -13.88 -5.65
CA GLY A 993 29.05 -13.05 -6.60
C GLY A 993 27.71 -12.53 -6.07
N ALA A 994 27.59 -12.24 -4.76
CA ALA A 994 26.48 -11.47 -4.20
C ALA A 994 26.72 -9.96 -4.37
N LEU A 995 25.70 -9.21 -4.78
CA LEU A 995 25.69 -7.76 -4.89
C LEU A 995 24.52 -7.21 -4.07
N ASN A 996 24.78 -6.30 -3.13
CA ASN A 996 23.69 -5.66 -2.38
C ASN A 996 22.86 -4.77 -3.29
N ARG A 997 21.57 -4.64 -2.97
CA ARG A 997 20.65 -3.78 -3.71
C ARG A 997 21.13 -2.32 -3.73
N ALA A 998 21.65 -1.81 -2.61
CA ALA A 998 22.19 -0.46 -2.50
C ALA A 998 23.37 -0.19 -3.46
N ASP A 999 24.14 -1.22 -3.80
CA ASP A 999 25.37 -1.10 -4.60
C ASP A 999 25.13 -1.34 -6.10
N ILE A 1000 23.88 -1.56 -6.52
CA ILE A 1000 23.56 -2.00 -7.89
C ILE A 1000 24.01 -1.04 -8.98
N GLU A 1001 24.01 0.28 -8.73
CA GLU A 1001 24.46 1.29 -9.69
C GLU A 1001 25.94 1.14 -10.06
N THR A 1002 26.73 0.54 -9.17
CA THR A 1002 28.16 0.31 -9.40
C THR A 1002 28.42 -0.84 -10.37
N PHE A 1003 27.41 -1.69 -10.66
CA PHE A 1003 27.59 -2.88 -11.49
C PHE A 1003 28.18 -2.57 -12.87
N GLY A 1004 27.77 -1.45 -13.49
CA GLY A 1004 28.29 -1.01 -14.79
C GLY A 1004 29.81 -0.74 -14.79
N GLN A 1005 30.38 -0.42 -13.62
CA GLN A 1005 31.80 -0.16 -13.41
C GLN A 1005 32.58 -1.42 -12.99
N THR A 1006 31.87 -2.50 -12.67
CA THR A 1006 32.50 -3.78 -12.33
C THR A 1006 32.90 -4.56 -13.59
N LYS A 1007 33.69 -5.62 -13.40
CA LYS A 1007 33.96 -6.59 -14.46
C LYS A 1007 32.76 -7.52 -14.75
N GLY A 1008 31.67 -7.45 -13.99
CA GLY A 1008 30.51 -8.34 -14.12
C GLY A 1008 29.89 -8.31 -15.52
N LYS A 1009 29.49 -9.49 -16.02
CA LYS A 1009 28.85 -9.68 -17.34
C LYS A 1009 27.41 -10.15 -17.24
N ILE A 1010 27.03 -10.82 -16.16
CA ILE A 1010 25.67 -11.32 -15.96
C ILE A 1010 25.20 -10.89 -14.57
N LEU A 1011 24.04 -10.24 -14.50
CA LEU A 1011 23.36 -9.94 -13.25
C LEU A 1011 21.99 -10.62 -13.23
N VAL A 1012 21.74 -11.46 -12.24
CA VAL A 1012 20.42 -12.04 -11.99
C VAL A 1012 19.74 -11.31 -10.84
N ALA A 1013 18.50 -10.87 -11.02
CA ALA A 1013 17.82 -10.15 -9.96
C ALA A 1013 16.29 -10.20 -10.03
N PRO A 1014 15.62 -9.97 -8.90
CA PRO A 1014 14.18 -9.78 -8.89
C PRO A 1014 13.79 -8.54 -9.70
N MET A 1015 12.76 -8.64 -10.53
CA MET A 1015 12.27 -7.54 -11.34
C MET A 1015 11.85 -6.33 -10.49
N ASN A 1016 11.18 -6.57 -9.36
CA ASN A 1016 10.78 -5.51 -8.43
C ASN A 1016 11.98 -4.86 -7.71
N ALA A 1017 13.12 -5.56 -7.60
CA ALA A 1017 14.31 -5.06 -6.92
C ALA A 1017 15.21 -4.21 -7.84
N ILE A 1018 15.26 -4.54 -9.14
CA ILE A 1018 15.86 -3.73 -10.23
C ILE A 1018 14.85 -2.70 -10.78
N GLY A 1019 13.79 -2.44 -10.02
CA GLY A 1019 12.81 -1.43 -10.34
C GLY A 1019 13.38 -0.01 -10.40
N ARG A 1020 12.50 0.97 -10.25
CA ARG A 1020 12.82 2.38 -10.45
C ARG A 1020 13.89 2.92 -9.48
N GLY A 1021 14.48 4.07 -9.82
CA GLY A 1021 15.50 4.75 -9.00
C GLY A 1021 16.95 4.52 -9.40
N PHE A 1022 17.35 3.32 -9.85
CA PHE A 1022 18.77 3.03 -10.09
C PHE A 1022 19.27 3.46 -11.48
N ASN A 1023 20.40 4.15 -11.56
CA ASN A 1023 21.14 4.56 -12.77
C ASN A 1023 22.34 3.64 -13.06
N ILE A 1024 22.10 2.48 -13.68
CA ILE A 1024 23.17 1.54 -14.05
C ILE A 1024 23.73 1.91 -15.43
N LEU A 1025 24.76 2.76 -15.44
CA LEU A 1025 25.38 3.31 -16.65
C LEU A 1025 26.80 2.78 -16.85
N ASN A 1026 27.26 2.75 -18.10
CA ASN A 1026 28.64 2.47 -18.46
C ASN A 1026 29.51 3.73 -18.39
N ALA A 1027 30.80 3.62 -18.71
CA ALA A 1027 31.74 4.74 -18.66
C ALA A 1027 31.38 5.91 -19.60
N ASN A 1028 30.55 5.67 -20.63
CA ASN A 1028 30.08 6.69 -21.59
C ASN A 1028 28.76 7.34 -21.18
N GLY A 1029 28.23 7.06 -19.98
CA GLY A 1029 26.95 7.58 -19.50
C GLY A 1029 25.71 6.98 -20.21
N LYS A 1030 25.88 5.86 -20.94
CA LYS A 1030 24.80 5.09 -21.58
C LYS A 1030 24.44 3.88 -20.73
N ALA A 1031 23.31 3.23 -20.99
CA ALA A 1031 22.91 2.02 -20.26
C ALA A 1031 23.99 0.93 -20.28
N ALA A 1032 24.35 0.36 -19.13
CA ALA A 1032 25.43 -0.64 -19.06
C ALA A 1032 25.06 -2.01 -19.65
N PHE A 1033 23.77 -2.35 -19.68
CA PHE A 1033 23.26 -3.61 -20.21
C PHE A 1033 22.86 -3.47 -21.67
N GLY A 1034 23.24 -4.45 -22.50
CA GLY A 1034 22.85 -4.56 -23.90
C GLY A 1034 21.65 -5.48 -24.11
N ALA A 1035 21.47 -6.49 -23.26
CA ALA A 1035 20.37 -7.44 -23.36
C ALA A 1035 19.70 -7.78 -22.01
N ILE A 1036 18.42 -8.14 -22.08
CA ILE A 1036 17.56 -8.48 -20.95
C ILE A 1036 16.79 -9.78 -21.20
N TYR A 1037 16.72 -10.64 -20.19
CA TYR A 1037 16.04 -11.95 -20.24
C TYR A 1037 14.96 -12.02 -19.16
N PHE A 1038 13.71 -12.20 -19.58
CA PHE A 1038 12.58 -12.44 -18.69
C PHE A 1038 12.42 -13.95 -18.45
N LEU A 1039 13.06 -14.46 -17.39
CA LEU A 1039 13.04 -15.89 -17.06
C LEU A 1039 11.69 -16.36 -16.52
N THR A 1040 10.88 -15.44 -15.98
CA THR A 1040 9.52 -15.70 -15.51
C THR A 1040 8.59 -14.59 -15.97
N ARG A 1041 7.29 -14.89 -16.00
CA ARG A 1041 6.26 -13.84 -16.13
C ARG A 1041 6.18 -13.07 -14.82
N PRO A 1042 6.12 -11.73 -14.86
CA PRO A 1042 5.83 -10.96 -13.68
C PRO A 1042 4.34 -11.07 -13.41
N TYR A 1043 3.99 -11.92 -12.45
CA TYR A 1043 2.60 -12.20 -12.09
C TYR A 1043 2.41 -11.80 -10.62
N PRO A 1044 1.47 -10.91 -10.28
CA PRO A 1044 1.10 -10.70 -8.89
C PRO A 1044 0.62 -12.04 -8.33
N HIS A 1045 1.03 -12.38 -7.11
CA HIS A 1045 0.62 -13.67 -6.55
C HIS A 1045 -0.91 -13.72 -6.53
N PRO A 1046 -1.59 -14.83 -6.93
CA PRO A 1046 -3.06 -14.89 -6.96
C PRO A 1046 -3.78 -14.58 -5.63
N HIS A 1047 -3.02 -14.53 -4.53
CA HIS A 1047 -3.49 -14.24 -3.18
C HIS A 1047 -2.85 -12.98 -2.57
N ASP A 1048 -2.29 -12.12 -3.42
CA ASP A 1048 -1.82 -10.78 -3.05
C ASP A 1048 -3.03 -9.86 -2.90
N THR A 1049 -3.44 -9.63 -1.65
CA THR A 1049 -4.62 -8.82 -1.32
C THR A 1049 -4.43 -7.34 -1.55
N GLN A 1050 -3.19 -6.86 -1.45
CA GLN A 1050 -2.85 -5.48 -1.73
C GLN A 1050 -3.10 -5.17 -3.21
N ALA A 1051 -2.72 -6.09 -4.11
CA ALA A 1051 -3.04 -5.97 -5.53
C ALA A 1051 -4.56 -5.91 -5.79
N ILE A 1052 -5.35 -6.75 -5.10
CA ILE A 1052 -6.83 -6.72 -5.21
C ILE A 1052 -7.39 -5.38 -4.71
N ALA A 1053 -6.87 -4.83 -3.61
CA ALA A 1053 -7.29 -3.54 -3.07
C ALA A 1053 -6.91 -2.37 -4.01
N GLN A 1054 -5.73 -2.40 -4.61
CA GLN A 1054 -5.33 -1.43 -5.65
C GLN A 1054 -6.30 -1.49 -6.84
N GLU A 1055 -6.62 -2.69 -7.33
CA GLU A 1055 -7.57 -2.88 -8.43
C GLU A 1055 -8.96 -2.32 -8.07
N MET A 1056 -9.47 -2.64 -6.87
CA MET A 1056 -10.74 -2.11 -6.36
C MET A 1056 -10.73 -0.59 -6.22
N ASN A 1057 -9.63 0.00 -5.73
CA ASN A 1057 -9.47 1.45 -5.63
C ASN A 1057 -9.55 2.14 -6.99
N ARG A 1058 -8.96 1.55 -8.05
CA ARG A 1058 -9.10 2.08 -9.42
C ARG A 1058 -10.55 2.01 -9.87
N ARG A 1059 -11.16 0.83 -9.75
CA ARG A 1059 -12.51 0.57 -10.24
C ARG A 1059 -13.53 1.49 -9.59
N ALA A 1060 -13.38 1.79 -8.30
CA ALA A 1060 -14.20 2.76 -7.60
C ALA A 1060 -14.26 4.13 -8.31
N LEU A 1061 -13.12 4.60 -8.79
CA LEU A 1061 -13.02 5.87 -9.51
C LEU A 1061 -13.56 5.74 -10.94
N ASP A 1062 -13.20 4.68 -11.66
CA ASP A 1062 -13.72 4.42 -13.02
C ASP A 1062 -15.26 4.33 -13.05
N TRP A 1063 -15.85 3.66 -12.05
CA TRP A 1063 -17.30 3.55 -11.93
C TRP A 1063 -17.95 4.91 -11.68
N ALA A 1064 -17.35 5.78 -10.86
CA ALA A 1064 -17.89 7.12 -10.62
C ALA A 1064 -17.82 8.00 -11.88
N ASP A 1065 -16.75 7.88 -12.67
CA ASP A 1065 -16.54 8.66 -13.89
C ASP A 1065 -17.49 8.24 -15.03
N LYS A 1066 -17.89 6.96 -15.10
CA LYS A 1066 -18.79 6.43 -16.13
C LYS A 1066 -20.26 6.56 -15.78
N ALA A 1067 -20.97 7.43 -16.49
CA ALA A 1067 -22.37 7.77 -16.24
C ALA A 1067 -23.33 6.59 -16.42
N ASP A 1068 -22.98 5.67 -17.32
CA ASP A 1068 -23.74 4.51 -17.73
C ASP A 1068 -23.49 3.27 -16.85
N PHE A 1069 -22.66 3.38 -15.81
CA PHE A 1069 -22.46 2.27 -14.88
C PHE A 1069 -23.78 1.87 -14.19
N LEU A 1070 -24.02 0.55 -14.11
CA LEU A 1070 -25.31 -0.04 -13.72
C LEU A 1070 -25.86 0.52 -12.40
N ALA A 1071 -25.00 0.79 -11.42
CA ALA A 1071 -25.43 1.31 -10.12
C ALA A 1071 -26.05 2.71 -10.19
N TRP A 1072 -25.76 3.50 -11.22
CA TRP A 1072 -26.30 4.85 -11.39
C TRP A 1072 -27.61 4.89 -12.16
N GLN A 1073 -27.94 3.79 -12.86
CA GLN A 1073 -29.18 3.64 -13.62
C GLN A 1073 -30.34 3.08 -12.76
N GLN A 1074 -30.02 2.47 -11.62
CA GLN A 1074 -30.99 1.82 -10.73
C GLN A 1074 -31.23 2.64 -9.47
N GLY A 1075 -32.47 3.10 -9.29
CA GLY A 1075 -32.90 3.83 -8.10
C GLY A 1075 -32.65 5.34 -8.18
N ASP A 1076 -33.59 6.09 -7.62
CA ASP A 1076 -33.51 7.55 -7.53
C ASP A 1076 -32.81 8.00 -6.24
N GLY A 1077 -32.76 7.14 -5.20
CA GLY A 1077 -32.14 7.48 -3.92
C GLY A 1077 -30.62 7.24 -3.87
N ILE A 1078 -29.91 8.10 -3.15
CA ILE A 1078 -28.47 8.03 -2.89
C ILE A 1078 -28.11 6.76 -2.12
N VAL A 1079 -28.88 6.39 -1.09
CA VAL A 1079 -28.57 5.19 -0.29
C VAL A 1079 -28.72 3.92 -1.12
N GLN A 1080 -29.73 3.88 -2.00
CA GLN A 1080 -29.98 2.74 -2.89
C GLN A 1080 -28.83 2.56 -3.88
N ARG A 1081 -28.35 3.65 -4.49
CA ARG A 1081 -27.16 3.63 -5.36
C ARG A 1081 -25.92 3.19 -4.60
N ALA A 1082 -25.72 3.68 -3.37
CA ALA A 1082 -24.58 3.31 -2.54
C ALA A 1082 -24.59 1.82 -2.15
N GLU A 1083 -25.76 1.27 -1.82
CA GLU A 1083 -25.93 -0.16 -1.56
C GLU A 1083 -25.69 -0.99 -2.81
N LYS A 1084 -26.19 -0.53 -3.96
CA LYS A 1084 -25.97 -1.21 -5.23
C LYS A 1084 -24.47 -1.25 -5.56
N VAL A 1085 -23.76 -0.14 -5.44
CA VAL A 1085 -22.29 -0.09 -5.60
C VAL A 1085 -21.61 -1.09 -4.68
N ARG A 1086 -22.00 -1.15 -3.39
CA ARG A 1086 -21.41 -2.10 -2.44
C ARG A 1086 -21.66 -3.56 -2.85
N GLN A 1087 -22.86 -3.89 -3.32
CA GLN A 1087 -23.18 -5.22 -3.84
C GLN A 1087 -22.32 -5.56 -5.08
N LEU A 1088 -22.22 -4.63 -6.03
CA LEU A 1088 -21.38 -4.79 -7.23
C LEU A 1088 -19.89 -4.97 -6.86
N ALA A 1089 -19.40 -4.18 -5.90
CA ALA A 1089 -18.04 -4.26 -5.40
C ALA A 1089 -17.75 -5.60 -4.70
N ALA A 1090 -18.68 -6.10 -3.89
CA ALA A 1090 -18.54 -7.41 -3.26
C ALA A 1090 -18.51 -8.55 -4.29
N ARG A 1091 -19.37 -8.48 -5.32
CA ARG A 1091 -19.34 -9.43 -6.46
C ARG A 1091 -18.01 -9.34 -7.22
N TYR A 1092 -17.52 -8.13 -7.46
CA TYR A 1092 -16.26 -7.92 -8.16
C TYR A 1092 -15.08 -8.48 -7.36
N TRP A 1093 -14.95 -8.12 -6.08
CA TRP A 1093 -13.91 -8.62 -5.18
C TRP A 1093 -13.84 -10.15 -5.19
N ARG A 1094 -15.00 -10.80 -5.07
CA ARG A 1094 -15.13 -12.25 -5.14
C ARG A 1094 -14.65 -12.82 -6.47
N SER A 1095 -14.97 -12.16 -7.59
CA SER A 1095 -14.48 -12.59 -8.91
C SER A 1095 -12.96 -12.50 -9.02
N VAL A 1096 -12.33 -11.52 -8.36
CA VAL A 1096 -10.86 -11.38 -8.32
C VAL A 1096 -10.23 -12.50 -7.48
N GLU A 1097 -10.79 -12.82 -6.32
CA GLU A 1097 -10.33 -13.93 -5.46
C GLU A 1097 -10.39 -15.31 -6.14
N GLN A 1098 -11.24 -15.46 -7.16
CA GLN A 1098 -11.39 -16.70 -7.93
C GLN A 1098 -10.44 -16.83 -9.11
N ARG A 1099 -9.67 -15.77 -9.43
CA ARG A 1099 -8.70 -15.80 -10.54
C ARG A 1099 -7.59 -16.80 -10.23
N SER A 1100 -7.55 -17.88 -11.01
CA SER A 1100 -6.58 -18.98 -10.84
C SER A 1100 -5.59 -19.06 -12.00
N TYR A 1101 -6.06 -18.89 -13.24
CA TYR A 1101 -5.25 -19.04 -14.44
C TYR A 1101 -5.52 -17.90 -15.44
N TYR A 1102 -4.53 -17.59 -16.27
CA TYR A 1102 -4.68 -16.59 -17.33
C TYR A 1102 -5.87 -16.90 -18.26
N LYS A 1103 -6.03 -18.16 -18.68
CA LYS A 1103 -7.14 -18.61 -19.53
C LYS A 1103 -8.53 -18.42 -18.91
N THR A 1104 -8.61 -18.35 -17.57
CA THR A 1104 -9.88 -18.21 -16.84
C THR A 1104 -10.22 -16.75 -16.54
N LEU A 1105 -9.38 -15.79 -16.97
CA LEU A 1105 -9.69 -14.37 -16.90
C LEU A 1105 -10.75 -14.04 -17.96
N ARG A 1106 -12.00 -13.88 -17.52
CA ARG A 1106 -13.13 -13.53 -18.38
C ARG A 1106 -13.51 -12.07 -18.21
N ASP A 1107 -13.92 -11.44 -19.30
CA ASP A 1107 -14.39 -10.06 -19.28
C ASP A 1107 -15.80 -10.00 -18.72
N ASN A 1108 -16.11 -8.89 -18.05
CA ASN A 1108 -17.42 -8.61 -17.50
C ASN A 1108 -17.81 -7.18 -17.85
N GLN A 1109 -18.62 -7.03 -18.91
CA GLN A 1109 -19.08 -5.74 -19.39
C GLN A 1109 -19.96 -5.01 -18.36
N GLU A 1110 -20.78 -5.74 -17.59
CA GLU A 1110 -21.65 -5.17 -16.55
C GLU A 1110 -20.84 -4.46 -15.45
N LEU A 1111 -19.71 -5.07 -15.05
CA LEU A 1111 -18.80 -4.52 -14.04
C LEU A 1111 -17.69 -3.65 -14.64
N LEU A 1112 -17.68 -3.48 -15.96
CA LEU A 1112 -16.64 -2.79 -16.74
C LEU A 1112 -15.24 -3.35 -16.45
N ALA A 1113 -15.15 -4.67 -16.27
CA ALA A 1113 -13.95 -5.37 -15.88
C ALA A 1113 -13.37 -6.17 -17.03
N PHE A 1114 -12.15 -5.84 -17.40
CA PHE A 1114 -11.39 -6.49 -18.47
C PHE A 1114 -10.06 -7.01 -17.90
N PRO A 1115 -10.09 -8.08 -17.09
CA PRO A 1115 -8.92 -8.53 -16.33
C PRO A 1115 -7.75 -8.97 -17.22
N ARG A 1116 -8.03 -9.46 -18.43
CA ARG A 1116 -6.97 -9.76 -19.41
C ARG A 1116 -6.26 -8.50 -19.86
N PHE A 1117 -7.01 -7.43 -20.16
CA PHE A 1117 -6.45 -6.16 -20.62
C PHE A 1117 -5.68 -5.47 -19.49
N ASP A 1118 -6.24 -5.48 -18.28
CA ASP A 1118 -5.57 -4.96 -17.09
C ASP A 1118 -4.24 -5.69 -16.81
N LEU A 1119 -4.25 -7.03 -16.82
CA LEU A 1119 -3.03 -7.80 -16.62
C LEU A 1119 -2.02 -7.57 -17.76
N ALA A 1120 -2.46 -7.52 -19.01
CA ALA A 1120 -1.60 -7.25 -20.16
C ALA A 1120 -0.97 -5.85 -20.10
N ALA A 1121 -1.76 -4.82 -19.79
CA ALA A 1121 -1.29 -3.45 -19.65
C ALA A 1121 -0.37 -3.26 -18.43
N THR A 1122 -0.68 -3.92 -17.31
CA THR A 1122 0.18 -3.92 -16.11
C THR A 1122 1.50 -4.64 -16.39
N THR A 1123 1.45 -5.78 -17.07
CA THR A 1123 2.66 -6.50 -17.51
C THR A 1123 3.48 -5.66 -18.49
N ALA A 1124 2.84 -4.99 -19.45
CA ALA A 1124 3.48 -4.03 -20.35
C ALA A 1124 4.19 -2.92 -19.56
N GLY A 1125 3.53 -2.31 -18.57
CA GLY A 1125 4.11 -1.28 -17.72
C GLY A 1125 5.36 -1.76 -16.98
N LEU A 1126 5.35 -2.99 -16.44
CA LEU A 1126 6.52 -3.59 -15.78
C LEU A 1126 7.67 -3.85 -16.77
N VAL A 1127 7.37 -4.40 -17.96
CA VAL A 1127 8.35 -4.62 -19.02
C VAL A 1127 8.95 -3.29 -19.48
N ILE A 1128 8.13 -2.26 -19.73
CA ILE A 1128 8.56 -0.90 -20.14
C ILE A 1128 9.52 -0.30 -19.10
N GLN A 1129 9.21 -0.45 -17.81
CA GLN A 1129 10.08 0.04 -16.73
C GLN A 1129 11.43 -0.69 -16.68
N ALA A 1130 11.39 -2.02 -16.84
CA ALA A 1130 12.57 -2.87 -16.85
C ALA A 1130 13.48 -2.56 -18.05
N VAL A 1131 12.93 -2.55 -19.27
CA VAL A 1131 13.69 -2.23 -20.48
C VAL A 1131 14.14 -0.77 -20.49
N GLY A 1132 13.41 0.12 -19.83
CA GLY A 1132 13.81 1.51 -19.61
C GLY A 1132 15.20 1.68 -18.99
N ARG A 1133 15.70 0.68 -18.26
CA ARG A 1133 17.09 0.68 -17.74
C ARG A 1133 18.12 0.49 -18.86
N LEU A 1134 17.75 -0.20 -19.94
CA LEU A 1134 18.57 -0.48 -21.11
C LEU A 1134 18.45 0.62 -22.18
N LEU A 1135 17.38 1.42 -22.15
CA LEU A 1135 17.15 2.52 -23.10
C LEU A 1135 17.86 3.83 -22.73
N ARG A 1136 18.50 3.90 -21.56
CA ARG A 1136 19.13 5.13 -21.08
C ARG A 1136 20.26 5.59 -22.00
N GLY A 1137 20.21 6.87 -22.38
CA GLY A 1137 21.08 7.46 -23.38
C GLY A 1137 20.56 7.34 -24.81
N GLY A 1138 19.31 6.91 -25.01
CA GLY A 1138 18.65 6.84 -26.32
C GLY A 1138 19.22 5.74 -27.21
N VAL A 1139 19.38 4.54 -26.65
CA VAL A 1139 20.11 3.43 -27.28
C VAL A 1139 19.23 2.17 -27.43
N PRO A 1140 19.46 1.33 -28.44
CA PRO A 1140 18.74 0.07 -28.61
C PRO A 1140 19.14 -0.98 -27.56
N PHE A 1141 18.33 -2.04 -27.48
CA PHE A 1141 18.60 -3.22 -26.64
C PHE A 1141 18.03 -4.49 -27.28
N ARG A 1142 18.34 -5.65 -26.68
CA ARG A 1142 17.80 -6.96 -27.09
C ARG A 1142 17.05 -7.62 -25.93
N GLY A 1143 15.78 -7.97 -26.13
CA GLY A 1143 14.87 -8.50 -25.12
C GLY A 1143 14.40 -9.91 -25.41
N TYR A 1144 14.53 -10.81 -24.43
CA TYR A 1144 14.24 -12.23 -24.57
C TYR A 1144 13.17 -12.69 -23.58
N PHE A 1145 12.09 -13.30 -24.09
CA PHE A 1145 11.04 -13.94 -23.29
C PHE A 1145 11.30 -15.45 -23.21
N VAL A 1146 11.71 -15.96 -22.04
CA VAL A 1146 12.28 -17.32 -21.91
C VAL A 1146 11.27 -18.35 -21.40
N ASP A 1147 10.37 -17.97 -20.50
CA ASP A 1147 9.38 -18.90 -19.95
C ASP A 1147 8.38 -19.34 -21.03
N ALA A 1148 8.20 -20.65 -21.22
CA ALA A 1148 7.21 -21.17 -22.17
C ALA A 1148 5.77 -20.71 -21.84
N ALA A 1149 5.51 -20.25 -20.62
CA ALA A 1149 4.23 -19.68 -20.22
C ALA A 1149 3.86 -18.36 -20.92
N TRP A 1150 4.82 -17.65 -21.53
CA TRP A 1150 4.56 -16.39 -22.23
C TRP A 1150 3.68 -16.60 -23.46
N ALA A 1151 3.99 -17.63 -24.26
CA ALA A 1151 3.28 -18.03 -25.47
C ALA A 1151 3.23 -19.57 -25.59
N PRO A 1152 2.27 -20.21 -24.89
CA PRO A 1152 2.26 -21.67 -24.72
C PRO A 1152 2.14 -22.46 -26.02
N LYS A 1153 1.36 -21.99 -26.99
CA LYS A 1153 1.13 -22.73 -28.24
C LYS A 1153 2.34 -22.63 -29.16
N SER A 1154 2.95 -21.45 -29.26
CA SER A 1154 4.22 -21.23 -29.96
C SER A 1154 5.34 -22.10 -29.38
N ALA A 1155 5.40 -22.25 -28.05
CA ALA A 1155 6.38 -23.13 -27.41
C ALA A 1155 6.11 -24.61 -27.72
N ALA A 1156 4.84 -25.03 -27.72
CA ALA A 1156 4.46 -26.40 -28.09
C ALA A 1156 4.79 -26.70 -29.56
N ARG A 1157 4.52 -25.77 -30.48
CA ARG A 1157 4.83 -25.89 -31.92
C ARG A 1157 6.34 -25.98 -32.20
N LYS A 1158 7.17 -25.28 -31.42
CA LYS A 1158 8.64 -25.45 -31.50
C LYS A 1158 9.11 -26.84 -31.04
N ALA A 1159 8.40 -27.48 -30.11
CA ALA A 1159 8.68 -28.86 -29.71
C ALA A 1159 8.15 -29.87 -30.74
N ASP A 1160 6.99 -29.59 -31.33
CA ASP A 1160 6.31 -30.43 -32.31
C ASP A 1160 5.73 -29.57 -33.45
N PRO A 1161 6.44 -29.46 -34.60
CA PRO A 1161 6.03 -28.63 -35.72
C PRO A 1161 4.71 -29.05 -36.39
N GLU A 1162 4.17 -30.24 -36.12
CA GLU A 1162 2.90 -30.71 -36.69
C GLU A 1162 1.68 -30.05 -36.02
N LEU A 1163 1.85 -29.41 -34.86
CA LEU A 1163 0.79 -28.65 -34.19
C LEU A 1163 0.47 -27.37 -34.98
N SER A 1164 -0.81 -27.18 -35.33
CA SER A 1164 -1.29 -26.06 -36.16
C SER A 1164 -1.87 -24.88 -35.36
N GLU A 1165 -2.00 -25.00 -34.04
CA GLU A 1165 -2.64 -23.96 -33.23
C GLU A 1165 -1.72 -22.75 -33.00
N LEU A 1166 -2.21 -21.56 -33.34
CA LEU A 1166 -1.54 -20.28 -33.08
C LEU A 1166 -1.93 -19.72 -31.70
N ASP A 1167 -1.03 -18.93 -31.11
CA ASP A 1167 -1.33 -18.19 -29.88
C ASP A 1167 -2.28 -17.03 -30.16
N THR A 1168 -3.29 -16.85 -29.30
CA THR A 1168 -4.19 -15.68 -29.34
C THR A 1168 -4.07 -14.89 -28.05
N GLU A 1169 -4.72 -13.72 -27.99
CA GLU A 1169 -4.86 -12.94 -26.75
C GLU A 1169 -5.57 -13.72 -25.61
N GLU A 1170 -6.28 -14.81 -25.90
CA GLU A 1170 -6.87 -15.67 -24.87
C GLU A 1170 -5.88 -16.69 -24.30
N THR A 1171 -4.89 -17.11 -25.11
CA THR A 1171 -3.97 -18.20 -24.76
C THR A 1171 -2.60 -17.70 -24.33
N SER A 1172 -2.19 -16.51 -24.78
CA SER A 1172 -0.86 -15.94 -24.63
C SER A 1172 -0.90 -14.53 -24.05
N LEU A 1173 -0.29 -14.36 -22.86
CA LEU A 1173 -0.09 -13.05 -22.25
C LEU A 1173 0.84 -12.18 -23.10
N LEU A 1174 1.82 -12.80 -23.80
CA LEU A 1174 2.74 -12.06 -24.66
C LEU A 1174 2.00 -11.42 -25.84
N VAL A 1175 1.06 -12.16 -26.46
CA VAL A 1175 0.22 -11.65 -27.55
C VAL A 1175 -0.72 -10.55 -27.04
N ALA A 1176 -1.40 -10.76 -25.91
CA ALA A 1176 -2.26 -9.73 -25.33
C ALA A 1176 -1.49 -8.45 -24.97
N MET A 1177 -0.26 -8.57 -24.44
CA MET A 1177 0.61 -7.44 -24.13
C MET A 1177 1.03 -6.69 -25.41
N LEU A 1178 1.42 -7.43 -26.46
CA LEU A 1178 1.80 -6.85 -27.75
C LEU A 1178 0.64 -6.07 -28.35
N LEU A 1179 -0.55 -6.68 -28.45
CA LEU A 1179 -1.75 -6.04 -28.99
C LEU A 1179 -2.09 -4.75 -28.24
N ARG A 1180 -2.08 -4.76 -26.91
CA ARG A 1180 -2.36 -3.54 -26.12
C ARG A 1180 -1.33 -2.44 -26.34
N ILE A 1181 -0.04 -2.76 -26.42
CA ILE A 1181 0.99 -1.75 -26.71
C ILE A 1181 0.82 -1.19 -28.12
N CYS A 1182 0.48 -2.03 -29.11
CA CYS A 1182 0.17 -1.59 -30.46
C CYS A 1182 -1.09 -0.72 -30.52
N ASP A 1183 -2.15 -1.06 -29.79
CA ASP A 1183 -3.36 -0.25 -29.68
C ASP A 1183 -3.06 1.13 -29.08
N TYR A 1184 -2.25 1.19 -28.02
CA TYR A 1184 -1.80 2.45 -27.47
C TYR A 1184 -0.90 3.21 -28.43
N GLY A 1185 -0.07 2.52 -29.21
CA GLY A 1185 0.79 3.09 -30.24
C GLY A 1185 0.06 3.52 -31.52
N SER A 1186 -1.26 3.29 -31.64
CA SER A 1186 -2.04 3.63 -32.84
C SER A 1186 -2.12 5.14 -33.09
N GLU A 1187 -2.32 5.54 -34.34
CA GLU A 1187 -2.44 6.96 -34.72
C GLU A 1187 -3.68 7.63 -34.11
N GLU A 1188 -4.73 6.85 -33.81
CA GLU A 1188 -5.95 7.34 -33.16
C GLU A 1188 -5.71 7.80 -31.71
N ASN A 1189 -4.71 7.22 -31.03
CA ASN A 1189 -4.33 7.58 -29.67
C ASN A 1189 -3.07 8.45 -29.68
N THR A 1190 -3.20 9.74 -29.98
CA THR A 1190 -2.05 10.66 -30.12
C THR A 1190 -1.11 10.70 -28.91
N VAL A 1191 -1.64 10.57 -27.68
CA VAL A 1191 -0.83 10.51 -26.45
C VAL A 1191 -0.10 9.17 -26.36
N GLY A 1192 -0.81 8.06 -26.58
CA GLY A 1192 -0.22 6.74 -26.55
C GLY A 1192 0.82 6.53 -27.65
N ASN A 1193 0.55 7.02 -28.86
CA ASN A 1193 1.48 7.03 -29.99
C ASN A 1193 2.79 7.72 -29.62
N ALA A 1194 2.71 8.90 -29.02
CA ALA A 1194 3.87 9.66 -28.57
C ALA A 1194 4.74 8.91 -27.54
N LEU A 1195 4.13 8.04 -26.73
CA LEU A 1195 4.79 7.34 -25.63
C LEU A 1195 5.28 5.94 -26.01
N TYR A 1196 4.55 5.22 -26.87
CA TYR A 1196 4.71 3.78 -27.04
C TYR A 1196 5.03 3.36 -28.48
N LYS A 1197 4.83 4.21 -29.49
CA LYS A 1197 5.03 3.84 -30.90
C LYS A 1197 6.41 3.21 -31.19
N PRO A 1198 7.55 3.77 -30.75
CA PRO A 1198 8.85 3.16 -31.02
C PRO A 1198 8.99 1.75 -30.44
N LEU A 1199 8.41 1.50 -29.28
CA LEU A 1199 8.45 0.18 -28.65
C LEU A 1199 7.44 -0.78 -29.28
N ALA A 1200 6.27 -0.28 -29.68
CA ALA A 1200 5.25 -1.04 -30.42
C ALA A 1200 5.82 -1.57 -31.74
N ASP A 1201 6.51 -0.72 -32.50
CA ASP A 1201 7.14 -1.10 -33.78
C ASP A 1201 8.22 -2.18 -33.62
N ALA A 1202 8.95 -2.16 -32.49
CA ALA A 1202 9.95 -3.17 -32.16
C ALA A 1202 9.28 -4.50 -31.71
N LEU A 1203 8.19 -4.42 -30.94
CA LEU A 1203 7.46 -5.59 -30.45
C LEU A 1203 6.65 -6.28 -31.54
N GLU A 1204 6.08 -5.54 -32.49
CA GLU A 1204 5.35 -6.10 -33.63
C GLU A 1204 6.22 -7.06 -34.47
N LYS A 1205 7.53 -6.83 -34.48
CA LYS A 1205 8.54 -7.66 -35.18
C LYS A 1205 9.16 -8.75 -34.31
N ILE A 1206 8.51 -9.14 -33.21
CA ILE A 1206 9.04 -10.14 -32.29
C ILE A 1206 9.33 -11.47 -32.98
N GLU A 1207 10.55 -11.98 -32.82
CA GLU A 1207 10.96 -13.23 -33.44
C GLU A 1207 10.51 -14.46 -32.65
N GLY A 1208 10.12 -15.51 -33.37
CA GLY A 1208 9.84 -16.83 -32.80
C GLY A 1208 8.53 -16.93 -32.01
N LEU A 1209 7.61 -15.99 -32.22
CA LEU A 1209 6.23 -16.01 -31.74
C LEU A 1209 5.29 -16.21 -32.94
N ASP A 1210 4.38 -17.18 -32.87
CA ASP A 1210 3.41 -17.47 -33.92
C ASP A 1210 1.99 -17.15 -33.42
N TRP A 1211 1.39 -16.07 -33.90
CA TRP A 1211 0.11 -15.53 -33.39
C TRP A 1211 -0.78 -14.91 -34.46
#